data_AF-A0AAV2G0F1-F1
#
_entry.id   AF-A0AAV2G0F1-F1
#
_cell.length_a   1.000
_cell.length_b   1.000
_cell.length_c   1.000
_cell.angle_alpha   90.00
_cell.angle_beta   90.00
_cell.angle_gamma   90.00
#
_symmetry.space_group_name_H-M   'P 1'
#
loop_
_entity.id
_entity.type
_entity.pdbx_description
1 polymer ?
#
loop_
_entity_poly.entity_id
_entity_poly.type
_entity_poly.pdbx_seq_one_letter_code
_entity_poly.pdbx_strand_id
1 'polypeptide(L)'
;MASILRFRKLCYLEPVKLKSYDDTQKKVEPDKETAVVPKPCFFPEPTKRVPPPPARRSGGKEWRCMDNCCWTIGFLCTTWWLCLFLFNCLPATLPGFQVPESPGVRLKREGLTALHPVVMIPGIVTGGLELWEGKPCAEDLFRKRLWGGGFTEIIRRPLCWLEHLSLDNETGLDPPGIRVRAVPGLVAADYFGPGYFVWAVLIENLAKIGYEGKNLYMAAYDWRLSFQNTEIRDQALSRLKSKIELMYVTNGYKKVVVVPHSMGVIYFLHFLKWVETPPPTGGGGGPGWCAKHIKTVMNIGPTFLGVPKTVSNLFSGEAKDVAFLRAMDPGLLDSEMLGLQTMEHLLRVGRTWDSIVSLLPKGGETIWGNLDWSPEENHACDLSKKKAIGDQNSTDRNAKRFALKEAVKYGRMISFGKSAAELPSLLLPSLDPKDLLLAQTTTKKNSTSSCSEVRTEYDEMNREIIGKIAENKAYTARTVLDLLRAVAPKMMRRAEAHFSHGIADNLDDPKYTQHYKYWSNPLETKLPDAPDMEIYCLYGVGIPTERSYVYKQSPISRCKSIPFRIDSSVNGDGESCLRGGVNFVDGDESVPVLSAGFMCAKGWRGRTRFNPSGASTYVREYRHKPPASLLEGRGVESGAHVDIMGNVGLIEDVMRVAAGATGLEIGGDRIHSDIVGMSDRINIRL
;
A
#
# COMPACT_ATOMS: atom_id res chain seq x y z
N MET A 1 -27.02 -13.50 -25.27
CA MET A 1 -28.09 -12.48 -25.38
C MET A 1 -29.10 -12.73 -24.27
N ALA A 2 -29.26 -11.84 -23.28
CA ALA A 2 -30.17 -12.09 -22.15
C ALA A 2 -30.82 -10.86 -21.46
N SER A 3 -30.49 -9.62 -21.89
CA SER A 3 -30.92 -8.40 -21.17
C SER A 3 -32.06 -7.62 -21.84
N ILE A 4 -32.26 -7.78 -23.15
CA ILE A 4 -33.18 -6.96 -23.97
C ILE A 4 -34.68 -7.23 -23.68
N LEU A 5 -35.03 -8.35 -23.04
CA LEU A 5 -36.42 -8.80 -22.88
C LEU A 5 -37.17 -8.31 -21.63
N ARG A 6 -36.54 -7.57 -20.70
CA ARG A 6 -37.23 -7.08 -19.47
C ARG A 6 -37.84 -5.68 -19.55
N PHE A 7 -37.55 -4.89 -20.59
CA PHE A 7 -38.02 -3.49 -20.71
C PHE A 7 -39.40 -3.31 -21.38
N ARG A 8 -40.12 -4.40 -21.72
CA ARG A 8 -41.35 -4.34 -22.55
C ARG A 8 -42.67 -4.68 -21.83
N LYS A 9 -42.71 -4.60 -20.50
CA LYS A 9 -43.94 -4.71 -19.68
C LYS A 9 -43.93 -3.72 -18.50
N LEU A 10 -44.24 -2.44 -18.77
CA LEU A 10 -44.75 -1.48 -17.76
C LEU A 10 -45.27 -0.15 -18.38
N CYS A 11 -45.95 -0.23 -19.52
CA CYS A 11 -46.71 0.89 -20.09
C CYS A 11 -48.04 0.38 -20.64
N TYR A 12 -49.10 0.46 -19.84
CA TYR A 12 -50.53 0.56 -20.20
C TYR A 12 -51.38 0.27 -18.96
N LEU A 13 -52.10 1.27 -18.46
CA LEU A 13 -53.46 1.19 -17.88
C LEU A 13 -53.91 2.60 -17.44
N GLU A 14 -55.20 2.90 -17.60
CA GLU A 14 -55.82 4.20 -17.32
C GLU A 14 -56.40 4.29 -15.89
N PRO A 15 -56.69 5.50 -15.37
CA PRO A 15 -56.96 5.71 -13.95
C PRO A 15 -58.43 5.42 -13.55
N VAL A 16 -58.60 4.76 -12.40
CA VAL A 16 -59.90 4.59 -11.74
C VAL A 16 -59.90 5.35 -10.41
N LYS A 17 -60.89 6.22 -10.21
CA LYS A 17 -61.14 6.92 -8.94
C LYS A 17 -61.88 5.99 -7.97
N LEU A 18 -61.58 6.07 -6.67
CA LEU A 18 -62.44 5.54 -5.62
C LEU A 18 -62.76 6.65 -4.59
N LYS A 19 -63.96 6.56 -3.98
CA LYS A 19 -64.44 7.48 -2.93
C LYS A 19 -64.24 6.85 -1.55
N SER A 20 -64.18 7.69 -0.51
CA SER A 20 -64.20 7.29 0.90
C SER A 20 -65.58 7.54 1.54
N TYR A 21 -65.99 6.63 2.42
CA TYR A 21 -67.03 6.75 3.46
C TYR A 21 -66.66 5.67 4.52
N ASP A 22 -66.29 6.02 5.75
CA ASP A 22 -67.15 6.18 6.97
C ASP A 22 -67.73 4.84 7.49
N ASP A 23 -67.83 4.54 8.80
CA ASP A 23 -67.68 5.31 10.05
C ASP A 23 -67.32 4.36 11.26
N THR A 24 -67.22 4.90 12.49
CA THR A 24 -67.30 4.29 13.86
C THR A 24 -65.97 4.00 14.60
N GLN A 25 -65.79 4.24 15.93
CA GLN A 25 -66.67 4.87 16.94
C GLN A 25 -65.95 5.44 18.23
N LYS A 26 -66.33 6.66 18.64
CA LYS A 26 -66.52 7.27 20.01
C LYS A 26 -65.63 6.98 21.25
N LYS A 27 -65.09 8.06 21.86
CA LYS A 27 -65.16 8.54 23.29
C LYS A 27 -64.28 9.83 23.44
N VAL A 28 -64.64 11.00 24.01
CA VAL A 28 -65.27 11.40 25.30
C VAL A 28 -64.28 11.27 26.49
N GLU A 29 -63.89 12.26 27.33
CA GLU A 29 -64.00 13.77 27.47
C GLU A 29 -63.16 14.19 28.75
N PRO A 30 -63.10 15.43 29.34
CA PRO A 30 -63.41 16.83 28.93
C PRO A 30 -62.35 17.96 29.33
N ASP A 31 -62.57 19.19 28.83
CA ASP A 31 -62.32 20.59 29.33
C ASP A 31 -61.19 21.06 30.30
N LYS A 32 -60.55 22.23 30.01
CA LYS A 32 -60.93 23.56 30.60
C LYS A 32 -60.13 24.82 30.15
N GLU A 33 -60.89 25.91 29.90
CA GLU A 33 -60.77 27.37 30.19
C GLU A 33 -59.42 28.05 30.63
N THR A 34 -59.20 29.39 30.57
CA THR A 34 -59.27 30.47 29.52
C THR A 34 -59.00 31.87 30.14
N ALA A 35 -58.17 32.72 29.51
CA ALA A 35 -58.11 34.20 29.68
C ALA A 35 -57.29 34.79 28.48
N VAL A 36 -57.58 35.87 27.72
CA VAL A 36 -58.40 37.12 27.77
C VAL A 36 -57.50 38.38 27.78
N VAL A 37 -57.84 39.38 26.93
CA VAL A 37 -57.01 40.52 26.44
C VAL A 37 -57.52 41.87 26.97
N PRO A 38 -56.83 43.03 26.78
CA PRO A 38 -57.36 44.01 25.79
C PRO A 38 -56.42 45.09 25.14
N LYS A 39 -56.50 45.23 23.79
CA LYS A 39 -56.66 46.51 23.01
C LYS A 39 -55.52 47.60 23.00
N PRO A 40 -55.63 48.74 22.26
CA PRO A 40 -55.68 48.88 20.77
C PRO A 40 -54.93 50.14 20.18
N CYS A 41 -54.95 50.38 18.85
CA CYS A 41 -55.35 51.66 18.17
C CYS A 41 -55.04 51.75 16.65
N PHE A 42 -55.65 52.73 15.95
CA PHE A 42 -55.49 53.11 14.51
C PHE A 42 -54.91 54.56 14.40
N PHE A 43 -54.77 55.31 13.29
CA PHE A 43 -55.23 55.38 11.86
C PHE A 43 -54.14 56.19 11.05
N PRO A 44 -54.28 56.80 9.82
CA PRO A 44 -55.42 56.96 8.86
C PRO A 44 -55.05 56.65 7.36
N GLU A 45 -55.81 57.23 6.41
CA GLU A 45 -55.62 57.30 4.93
C GLU A 45 -56.30 58.63 4.42
N PRO A 46 -56.43 59.01 3.12
CA PRO A 46 -55.65 58.80 1.88
C PRO A 46 -55.36 60.12 1.08
N THR A 47 -54.77 60.10 -0.13
CA THR A 47 -55.04 61.15 -1.17
C THR A 47 -54.74 60.76 -2.63
N LYS A 48 -55.40 61.46 -3.59
CA LYS A 48 -55.61 61.10 -5.00
C LYS A 48 -54.57 61.67 -5.99
N ARG A 49 -54.33 60.98 -7.13
CA ARG A 49 -54.49 61.48 -8.54
C ARG A 49 -54.10 60.40 -9.59
N VAL A 50 -54.62 60.53 -10.82
CA VAL A 50 -54.43 59.61 -11.99
C VAL A 50 -54.21 60.45 -13.25
N PRO A 51 -53.13 60.19 -14.04
CA PRO A 51 -53.27 59.76 -15.46
C PRO A 51 -52.04 58.91 -15.95
N PRO A 52 -51.86 58.60 -17.26
CA PRO A 52 -52.77 58.26 -18.38
C PRO A 52 -52.57 56.76 -18.82
N PRO A 53 -53.16 56.22 -19.92
CA PRO A 53 -53.11 54.77 -20.17
C PRO A 53 -51.80 54.26 -20.82
N PRO A 54 -51.43 52.97 -20.62
CA PRO A 54 -50.19 52.40 -21.14
C PRO A 54 -50.25 52.10 -22.66
N ALA A 55 -49.21 52.52 -23.39
CA ALA A 55 -49.03 52.18 -24.79
C ALA A 55 -48.57 50.72 -24.97
N ARG A 56 -48.95 50.10 -26.10
CA ARG A 56 -48.44 48.76 -26.49
C ARG A 56 -46.92 48.79 -26.62
N ARG A 57 -46.23 47.89 -25.92
CA ARG A 57 -44.83 47.50 -26.21
C ARG A 57 -44.76 46.04 -26.62
N SER A 58 -43.80 45.71 -27.48
CA SER A 58 -43.61 44.37 -28.03
C SER A 58 -43.24 43.34 -26.95
N GLY A 59 -43.89 42.17 -26.98
CA GLY A 59 -43.59 41.07 -26.07
C GLY A 59 -42.27 40.37 -26.39
N GLY A 60 -41.16 40.97 -25.96
CA GLY A 60 -39.89 40.25 -25.83
C GLY A 60 -40.00 39.23 -24.71
N LYS A 61 -39.75 37.95 -25.00
CA LYS A 61 -39.67 36.92 -23.96
C LYS A 61 -38.33 37.05 -23.24
N GLU A 62 -38.33 37.60 -22.03
CA GLU A 62 -37.23 37.42 -21.10
C GLU A 62 -37.17 35.94 -20.70
N TRP A 63 -36.11 35.25 -21.10
CA TRP A 63 -35.84 33.87 -20.66
C TRP A 63 -35.44 33.91 -19.19
N ARG A 64 -36.05 33.06 -18.35
CA ARG A 64 -35.68 33.02 -16.93
C ARG A 64 -34.36 32.27 -16.79
N CYS A 65 -33.57 32.60 -15.75
CA CYS A 65 -32.28 31.96 -15.49
C CYS A 65 -32.38 30.42 -15.40
N MET A 66 -33.53 29.90 -14.94
CA MET A 66 -33.83 28.46 -14.94
C MET A 66 -33.83 27.84 -16.34
N ASP A 67 -34.36 28.52 -17.36
CA ASP A 67 -34.45 28.00 -18.72
C ASP A 67 -33.06 27.81 -19.33
N ASN A 68 -32.18 28.81 -19.16
CA ASN A 68 -30.77 28.72 -19.55
C ASN A 68 -30.03 27.63 -18.77
N CYS A 69 -30.26 27.50 -17.46
CA CYS A 69 -29.64 26.46 -16.65
C CYS A 69 -30.04 25.06 -17.15
N CYS A 70 -31.34 24.83 -17.35
CA CYS A 70 -31.85 23.60 -17.97
C CYS A 70 -31.30 23.35 -19.38
N TRP A 71 -31.13 24.39 -20.20
CA TRP A 71 -30.52 24.27 -21.54
C TRP A 71 -29.04 23.89 -21.48
N THR A 72 -28.26 24.49 -20.58
CA THR A 72 -26.84 24.15 -20.40
C THR A 72 -26.66 22.74 -19.83
N ILE A 73 -27.48 22.31 -18.85
CA ILE A 73 -27.50 20.94 -18.35
C ILE A 73 -27.92 19.96 -19.46
N GLY A 74 -28.94 20.31 -20.26
CA GLY A 74 -29.36 19.52 -21.42
C GLY A 74 -28.26 19.39 -22.48
N PHE A 75 -27.53 20.46 -22.75
CA PHE A 75 -26.38 20.48 -23.67
C PHE A 75 -25.20 19.67 -23.14
N LEU A 76 -24.86 19.79 -21.85
CA LEU A 76 -23.82 18.97 -21.22
C LEU A 76 -24.20 17.48 -21.22
N CYS A 77 -25.44 17.14 -20.88
CA CYS A 77 -25.93 15.75 -20.95
C CYS A 77 -25.92 15.21 -22.39
N THR A 78 -26.39 15.97 -23.38
CA THR A 78 -26.42 15.50 -24.77
C THR A 78 -25.03 15.44 -25.41
N THR A 79 -24.13 16.37 -25.11
CA THR A 79 -22.72 16.27 -25.55
C THR A 79 -21.97 15.14 -24.85
N TRP A 80 -22.23 14.88 -23.55
CA TRP A 80 -21.69 13.72 -22.84
C TRP A 80 -22.19 12.40 -23.42
N TRP A 81 -23.49 12.28 -23.69
CA TRP A 81 -24.06 11.12 -24.37
C TRP A 81 -23.58 10.97 -25.82
N LEU A 82 -23.35 12.07 -26.53
CA LEU A 82 -22.77 12.04 -27.88
C LEU A 82 -21.30 11.61 -27.85
N CYS A 83 -20.51 12.08 -26.88
CA CYS A 83 -19.12 11.65 -26.69
C CYS A 83 -19.05 10.16 -26.30
N LEU A 84 -19.92 9.69 -25.39
CA LEU A 84 -20.05 8.27 -25.08
C LEU A 84 -20.50 7.45 -26.29
N PHE A 85 -21.46 7.94 -27.07
CA PHE A 85 -21.92 7.26 -28.30
C PHE A 85 -20.79 7.17 -29.32
N LEU A 86 -20.10 8.27 -29.62
CA LEU A 86 -18.93 8.28 -30.51
C LEU A 86 -17.81 7.37 -30.00
N PHE A 87 -17.53 7.36 -28.70
CA PHE A 87 -16.52 6.47 -28.09
C PHE A 87 -16.90 4.97 -28.18
N ASN A 88 -18.19 4.63 -28.13
CA ASN A 88 -18.68 3.24 -28.25
C ASN A 88 -18.98 2.82 -29.70
N CYS A 89 -19.16 3.77 -30.63
CA CYS A 89 -19.47 3.51 -32.05
C CYS A 89 -18.26 3.73 -32.98
N LEU A 90 -17.18 4.35 -32.51
CA LEU A 90 -15.85 4.17 -33.10
C LEU A 90 -15.46 2.69 -32.92
N PRO A 91 -15.27 1.91 -34.00
CA PRO A 91 -14.63 0.60 -33.86
C PRO A 91 -13.20 0.80 -33.33
N ALA A 92 -12.71 -0.13 -32.51
CA ALA A 92 -11.39 -0.09 -31.88
C ALA A 92 -10.21 -0.33 -32.87
N THR A 93 -10.38 0.12 -34.12
CA THR A 93 -9.47 -0.05 -35.27
C THR A 93 -9.47 1.24 -36.11
N LEU A 94 -9.15 2.37 -35.47
CA LEU A 94 -8.72 3.56 -36.22
C LEU A 94 -7.47 3.19 -37.05
N PRO A 95 -7.45 3.43 -38.37
CA PRO A 95 -6.33 3.03 -39.23
C PRO A 95 -5.07 3.81 -38.85
N GLY A 96 -4.18 3.14 -38.09
CA GLY A 96 -2.98 3.74 -37.48
C GLY A 96 -2.78 3.34 -36.01
N PHE A 97 -3.85 3.07 -35.27
CA PHE A 97 -3.78 2.55 -33.90
C PHE A 97 -3.82 1.02 -33.90
N GLN A 98 -2.65 0.39 -33.97
CA GLN A 98 -2.51 -1.01 -33.56
C GLN A 98 -2.52 -1.06 -32.02
N VAL A 99 -3.54 -1.70 -31.44
CA VAL A 99 -3.51 -2.08 -30.02
C VAL A 99 -2.37 -3.09 -29.83
N PRO A 100 -1.45 -2.89 -28.87
CA PRO A 100 -0.35 -3.82 -28.62
C PRO A 100 -0.86 -5.24 -28.37
N GLU A 101 -0.31 -6.23 -29.08
CA GLU A 101 -0.66 -7.64 -28.87
C GLU A 101 -0.23 -8.08 -27.47
N SER A 102 -1.18 -8.59 -26.68
CA SER A 102 -0.88 -8.94 -25.29
C SER A 102 0.06 -10.15 -25.20
N PRO A 103 0.97 -10.18 -24.21
CA PRO A 103 1.97 -11.25 -24.07
C PRO A 103 1.39 -12.66 -24.20
N GLY A 104 0.26 -12.95 -23.55
CA GLY A 104 -0.35 -14.27 -23.59
C GLY A 104 -0.94 -14.67 -24.95
N VAL A 105 -1.31 -13.71 -25.81
CA VAL A 105 -1.70 -14.01 -27.20
C VAL A 105 -0.47 -14.33 -28.03
N ARG A 106 0.61 -13.54 -27.89
CA ARG A 106 1.87 -13.75 -28.61
C ARG A 106 2.52 -15.08 -28.23
N LEU A 107 2.65 -15.36 -26.92
CA LEU A 107 3.20 -16.60 -26.39
C LEU A 107 2.37 -17.82 -26.81
N LYS A 108 1.04 -17.71 -26.87
CA LYS A 108 0.19 -18.80 -27.40
C LYS A 108 0.50 -19.10 -28.87
N ARG A 109 0.79 -18.08 -29.68
CA ARG A 109 1.26 -18.27 -31.08
C ARG A 109 2.69 -18.83 -31.15
N GLU A 110 3.54 -18.51 -30.19
CA GLU A 110 4.85 -19.17 -29.98
C GLU A 110 4.72 -20.63 -29.48
N GLY A 111 3.51 -21.13 -29.23
CA GLY A 111 3.23 -22.51 -28.83
C GLY A 111 3.23 -22.77 -27.31
N LEU A 112 3.35 -21.73 -26.48
CA LEU A 112 3.35 -21.90 -25.02
C LEU A 112 2.00 -22.40 -24.48
N THR A 113 2.09 -23.33 -23.53
CA THR A 113 0.96 -23.92 -22.81
C THR A 113 1.25 -24.02 -21.32
N ALA A 114 0.22 -23.98 -20.47
CA ALA A 114 0.34 -24.17 -19.03
C ALA A 114 0.93 -25.54 -18.66
N LEU A 115 2.07 -25.57 -17.96
CA LEU A 115 2.74 -26.80 -17.52
C LEU A 115 2.75 -26.95 -15.99
N HIS A 116 3.26 -25.93 -15.29
CA HIS A 116 3.35 -25.93 -13.83
C HIS A 116 2.13 -25.24 -13.21
N PRO A 117 1.49 -25.80 -12.17
CA PRO A 117 0.49 -25.07 -11.41
C PRO A 117 1.08 -23.79 -10.78
N VAL A 118 0.32 -22.69 -10.80
CA VAL A 118 0.73 -21.36 -10.33
C VAL A 118 -0.03 -20.95 -9.08
N VAL A 119 0.69 -20.51 -8.04
CA VAL A 119 0.14 -19.95 -6.80
C VAL A 119 0.60 -18.50 -6.64
N MET A 120 -0.33 -17.56 -6.69
CA MET A 120 -0.10 -16.13 -6.46
C MET A 120 -0.29 -15.80 -4.97
N ILE A 121 0.53 -14.90 -4.43
CA ILE A 121 0.46 -14.48 -3.02
C ILE A 121 0.47 -12.94 -2.97
N PRO A 122 -0.60 -12.29 -2.44
CA PRO A 122 -0.75 -10.84 -2.48
C PRO A 122 0.18 -10.12 -1.51
N GLY A 123 0.53 -8.88 -1.83
CA GLY A 123 1.20 -7.96 -0.92
C GLY A 123 0.25 -7.32 0.10
N ILE A 124 0.81 -6.53 1.03
CA ILE A 124 0.04 -5.72 1.97
C ILE A 124 -0.99 -4.86 1.22
N VAL A 125 -2.17 -4.64 1.82
CA VAL A 125 -3.31 -3.91 1.23
C VAL A 125 -3.84 -4.39 -0.13
N THR A 126 -3.28 -5.40 -0.79
CA THR A 126 -3.74 -5.82 -2.14
C THR A 126 -4.80 -6.93 -2.16
N GLY A 127 -5.06 -7.58 -1.02
CA GLY A 127 -6.14 -8.56 -0.86
C GLY A 127 -7.40 -7.95 -0.23
N GLY A 128 -8.58 -8.25 -0.77
CA GLY A 128 -9.86 -7.80 -0.23
C GLY A 128 -10.18 -8.41 1.15
N LEU A 129 -10.83 -7.63 2.02
CA LEU A 129 -11.28 -8.05 3.35
C LEU A 129 -12.81 -7.86 3.48
N GLU A 130 -13.47 -8.85 4.06
CA GLU A 130 -14.93 -8.93 4.25
C GLU A 130 -15.33 -9.01 5.73
N LEU A 131 -16.46 -8.37 6.08
CA LEU A 131 -16.99 -8.36 7.44
C LEU A 131 -17.82 -9.62 7.73
N TRP A 132 -17.60 -10.22 8.90
CA TRP A 132 -18.34 -11.38 9.42
C TRP A 132 -19.10 -11.09 10.73
N GLU A 133 -18.65 -10.10 11.49
CA GLU A 133 -19.30 -9.58 12.70
C GLU A 133 -18.81 -8.16 12.93
N GLY A 134 -19.69 -7.26 13.37
CA GLY A 134 -19.34 -5.87 13.62
C GLY A 134 -20.30 -5.19 14.58
N LYS A 135 -19.89 -4.01 15.04
CA LYS A 135 -20.66 -3.15 15.95
C LYS A 135 -21.85 -2.50 15.23
N PRO A 136 -22.84 -1.92 15.93
CA PRO A 136 -24.05 -1.36 15.31
C PRO A 136 -23.82 -0.35 14.17
N CYS A 137 -22.71 0.38 14.15
CA CYS A 137 -22.36 1.26 13.02
C CYS A 137 -22.08 0.53 11.69
N ALA A 138 -21.97 -0.80 11.71
CA ALA A 138 -21.70 -1.69 10.59
C ALA A 138 -22.80 -2.76 10.39
N GLU A 139 -23.98 -2.60 11.00
CA GLU A 139 -25.08 -3.60 11.00
C GLU A 139 -25.46 -4.09 9.59
N ASP A 140 -25.55 -3.20 8.60
CA ASP A 140 -25.87 -3.56 7.22
C ASP A 140 -24.67 -4.10 6.40
N LEU A 141 -23.48 -4.24 6.99
CA LEU A 141 -22.24 -4.56 6.28
C LEU A 141 -21.82 -6.04 6.32
N PHE A 142 -22.62 -6.93 6.93
CA PHE A 142 -22.35 -8.37 6.95
C PHE A 142 -22.08 -8.94 5.54
N ARG A 143 -20.99 -9.71 5.40
CA ARG A 143 -20.47 -10.30 4.14
C ARG A 143 -20.14 -9.28 3.02
N LYS A 144 -20.23 -7.97 3.27
CA LYS A 144 -19.71 -6.94 2.34
C LYS A 144 -18.19 -6.80 2.52
N ARG A 145 -17.52 -6.33 1.45
CA ARG A 145 -16.09 -5.98 1.51
C ARG A 145 -15.90 -4.64 2.22
N LEU A 146 -15.13 -4.63 3.30
CA LEU A 146 -14.61 -3.40 3.91
C LEU A 146 -13.34 -2.91 3.19
N TRP A 147 -12.61 -3.83 2.56
CA TRP A 147 -11.38 -3.53 1.82
C TRP A 147 -11.38 -4.27 0.47
N GLY A 148 -10.85 -3.64 -0.58
CA GLY A 148 -10.85 -4.20 -1.94
C GLY A 148 -12.25 -4.32 -2.56
N GLY A 149 -13.05 -3.25 -2.50
CA GLY A 149 -14.40 -3.19 -3.04
C GLY A 149 -14.81 -1.76 -3.42
N GLY A 150 -16.09 -1.43 -3.23
CA GLY A 150 -16.57 -0.04 -3.41
C GLY A 150 -16.16 0.84 -2.23
N PHE A 151 -15.52 1.99 -2.50
CA PHE A 151 -15.05 2.93 -1.48
C PHE A 151 -16.18 3.71 -0.75
N THR A 152 -17.45 3.41 -1.04
CA THR A 152 -18.62 4.14 -0.52
C THR A 152 -18.70 4.15 1.00
N GLU A 153 -18.34 3.05 1.67
CA GLU A 153 -18.48 2.95 3.13
C GLU A 153 -17.37 3.68 3.89
N ILE A 154 -16.23 3.92 3.24
CA ILE A 154 -15.14 4.74 3.76
C ILE A 154 -15.57 6.21 3.80
N ILE A 155 -16.23 6.66 2.73
CA ILE A 155 -16.79 8.03 2.62
C ILE A 155 -17.98 8.21 3.56
N ARG A 156 -18.85 7.19 3.70
CA ARG A 156 -20.08 7.24 4.52
C ARG A 156 -19.82 7.13 6.03
N ARG A 157 -18.90 6.27 6.46
CA ARG A 157 -18.70 5.91 7.88
C ARG A 157 -17.20 5.75 8.22
N PRO A 158 -16.34 6.76 7.98
CA PRO A 158 -14.89 6.61 8.08
C PRO A 158 -14.40 6.11 9.46
N LEU A 159 -14.96 6.63 10.56
CA LEU A 159 -14.59 6.20 11.91
C LEU A 159 -14.99 4.74 12.20
N CYS A 160 -16.18 4.33 11.77
CA CYS A 160 -16.63 2.94 11.91
C CYS A 160 -15.76 1.99 11.09
N TRP A 161 -15.38 2.38 9.86
CA TRP A 161 -14.50 1.60 9.00
C TRP A 161 -13.08 1.47 9.60
N LEU A 162 -12.51 2.56 10.14
CA LEU A 162 -11.24 2.55 10.87
C LEU A 162 -11.28 1.65 12.12
N GLU A 163 -12.39 1.66 12.86
CA GLU A 163 -12.60 0.77 14.01
C GLU A 163 -12.64 -0.71 13.58
N HIS A 164 -13.37 -1.04 12.50
CA HIS A 164 -13.48 -2.43 12.03
C HIS A 164 -12.22 -2.97 11.35
N LEU A 165 -11.34 -2.09 10.84
CA LEU A 165 -10.03 -2.49 10.34
C LEU A 165 -8.94 -2.51 11.42
N SER A 166 -9.18 -1.95 12.61
CA SER A 166 -8.25 -2.05 13.73
C SER A 166 -8.06 -3.51 14.18
N LEU A 167 -6.87 -3.81 14.71
CA LEU A 167 -6.61 -5.01 15.51
C LEU A 167 -6.55 -4.64 17.00
N ASP A 168 -6.72 -5.63 17.87
CA ASP A 168 -6.61 -5.46 19.31
C ASP A 168 -5.16 -5.15 19.74
N ASN A 169 -5.02 -4.21 20.69
CA ASN A 169 -3.74 -3.56 20.99
C ASN A 169 -2.83 -4.40 21.91
N GLU A 170 -3.30 -5.50 22.48
CA GLU A 170 -2.46 -6.42 23.27
C GLU A 170 -2.29 -7.80 22.58
N THR A 171 -3.30 -8.29 21.84
CA THR A 171 -3.27 -9.62 21.19
C THR A 171 -2.90 -9.63 19.71
N GLY A 172 -3.08 -8.53 18.97
CA GLY A 172 -2.82 -8.49 17.52
C GLY A 172 -3.80 -9.36 16.70
N LEU A 173 -5.03 -9.54 17.20
CA LEU A 173 -6.16 -10.24 16.55
C LEU A 173 -7.35 -9.27 16.35
N ASP A 174 -8.50 -9.75 15.86
CA ASP A 174 -9.68 -8.87 15.74
C ASP A 174 -10.20 -8.45 17.13
N PRO A 175 -10.65 -7.19 17.32
CA PRO A 175 -11.24 -6.75 18.60
C PRO A 175 -12.56 -7.46 18.96
N PRO A 176 -12.94 -7.53 20.24
CA PRO A 176 -14.21 -8.10 20.66
C PRO A 176 -15.43 -7.46 19.97
N GLY A 177 -16.35 -8.30 19.47
CA GLY A 177 -17.52 -7.86 18.68
C GLY A 177 -17.21 -7.49 17.23
N ILE A 178 -16.00 -7.78 16.73
CA ILE A 178 -15.58 -7.54 15.36
C ILE A 178 -14.92 -8.82 14.81
N ARG A 179 -15.29 -9.23 13.60
CA ARG A 179 -14.61 -10.29 12.84
C ARG A 179 -14.48 -9.89 11.38
N VAL A 180 -13.25 -9.73 10.91
CA VAL A 180 -12.93 -9.43 9.50
C VAL A 180 -12.08 -10.56 8.93
N ARG A 181 -12.35 -11.00 7.71
CA ARG A 181 -11.66 -12.14 7.07
C ARG A 181 -11.21 -11.79 5.66
N ALA A 182 -10.17 -12.47 5.17
CA ALA A 182 -9.74 -12.34 3.79
C ALA A 182 -10.78 -12.94 2.82
N VAL A 183 -11.07 -12.23 1.74
CA VAL A 183 -11.91 -12.74 0.64
C VAL A 183 -11.18 -13.94 -0.01
N PRO A 184 -11.84 -15.09 -0.21
CA PRO A 184 -11.18 -16.27 -0.78
C PRO A 184 -11.15 -16.27 -2.32
N GLY A 185 -10.08 -16.83 -2.89
CA GLY A 185 -9.96 -17.13 -4.32
C GLY A 185 -9.44 -15.98 -5.19
N LEU A 186 -9.48 -16.15 -6.52
CA LEU A 186 -8.95 -15.16 -7.49
C LEU A 186 -9.60 -13.77 -7.33
N VAL A 187 -10.91 -13.76 -7.01
CA VAL A 187 -11.73 -12.54 -6.82
C VAL A 187 -11.25 -11.64 -5.67
N ALA A 188 -10.27 -12.10 -4.88
CA ALA A 188 -9.71 -11.36 -3.76
C ALA A 188 -8.80 -10.19 -4.20
N ALA A 189 -8.17 -10.26 -5.38
CA ALA A 189 -7.12 -9.32 -5.78
C ALA A 189 -7.03 -9.05 -7.31
N ASP A 190 -7.90 -9.65 -8.13
CA ASP A 190 -8.02 -9.34 -9.56
C ASP A 190 -8.61 -7.93 -9.78
N TYR A 191 -9.83 -7.70 -9.29
CA TYR A 191 -10.59 -6.46 -9.37
C TYR A 191 -10.76 -5.86 -7.96
N PHE A 192 -9.70 -5.21 -7.49
CA PHE A 192 -9.65 -4.63 -6.15
C PHE A 192 -10.55 -3.38 -6.01
N GLY A 193 -10.70 -2.59 -7.07
CA GLY A 193 -11.65 -1.48 -7.12
C GLY A 193 -11.74 -0.90 -8.53
N PRO A 194 -12.71 -0.01 -8.82
CA PRO A 194 -12.78 0.67 -10.12
C PRO A 194 -11.47 1.38 -10.46
N GLY A 195 -10.83 1.00 -11.58
CA GLY A 195 -9.53 1.54 -12.01
C GLY A 195 -8.29 0.98 -11.28
N TYR A 196 -8.46 0.11 -10.28
CA TYR A 196 -7.36 -0.47 -9.52
C TYR A 196 -7.36 -1.99 -9.62
N PHE A 197 -6.60 -2.51 -10.59
CA PHE A 197 -6.51 -3.92 -10.94
C PHE A 197 -5.05 -4.38 -10.80
N VAL A 198 -4.73 -5.07 -9.70
CA VAL A 198 -3.33 -5.43 -9.39
C VAL A 198 -2.93 -6.72 -10.10
N TRP A 199 -3.78 -7.75 -10.08
CA TRP A 199 -3.45 -9.08 -10.63
C TRP A 199 -4.16 -9.41 -11.94
N ALA A 200 -5.21 -8.69 -12.32
CA ALA A 200 -6.05 -9.03 -13.48
C ALA A 200 -5.26 -9.17 -14.79
N VAL A 201 -4.28 -8.29 -15.06
CA VAL A 201 -3.49 -8.31 -16.30
C VAL A 201 -2.64 -9.59 -16.40
N LEU A 202 -1.96 -9.97 -15.32
CA LEU A 202 -1.18 -11.22 -15.28
C LEU A 202 -2.09 -12.45 -15.39
N ILE A 203 -3.23 -12.45 -14.68
CA ILE A 203 -4.22 -13.54 -14.71
C ILE A 203 -4.81 -13.72 -16.11
N GLU A 204 -5.17 -12.64 -16.82
CA GLU A 204 -5.73 -12.72 -18.18
C GLU A 204 -4.70 -13.25 -19.19
N ASN A 205 -3.43 -12.85 -19.06
CA ASN A 205 -2.35 -13.32 -19.92
C ASN A 205 -2.05 -14.82 -19.68
N LEU A 206 -1.96 -15.26 -18.42
CA LEU A 206 -1.88 -16.68 -18.06
C LEU A 206 -3.08 -17.47 -18.62
N ALA A 207 -4.30 -16.93 -18.54
CA ALA A 207 -5.49 -17.60 -19.07
C ALA A 207 -5.41 -17.85 -20.60
N LYS A 208 -4.70 -17.03 -21.37
CA LYS A 208 -4.54 -17.27 -22.82
C LYS A 208 -3.85 -18.61 -23.12
N ILE A 209 -2.86 -19.02 -22.31
CA ILE A 209 -2.09 -20.26 -22.49
C ILE A 209 -2.65 -21.47 -21.72
N GLY A 210 -3.85 -21.36 -21.14
CA GLY A 210 -4.56 -22.48 -20.50
C GLY A 210 -4.51 -22.53 -18.98
N TYR A 211 -4.28 -21.39 -18.30
CA TYR A 211 -4.50 -21.30 -16.85
C TYR A 211 -5.97 -21.01 -16.50
N GLU A 212 -6.48 -21.73 -15.51
CA GLU A 212 -7.84 -21.65 -14.97
C GLU A 212 -7.85 -22.11 -13.49
N GLY A 213 -9.01 -22.11 -12.81
CA GLY A 213 -9.11 -22.40 -11.37
C GLY A 213 -8.60 -23.77 -10.88
N LYS A 214 -8.24 -24.70 -11.78
CA LYS A 214 -7.61 -26.00 -11.44
C LYS A 214 -6.08 -25.93 -11.28
N ASN A 215 -5.43 -25.04 -12.04
CA ASN A 215 -3.97 -24.89 -12.11
C ASN A 215 -3.49 -23.47 -11.75
N LEU A 216 -4.40 -22.53 -11.46
CA LEU A 216 -4.12 -21.18 -10.98
C LEU A 216 -4.85 -20.93 -9.64
N TYR A 217 -4.14 -20.40 -8.65
CA TYR A 217 -4.69 -20.09 -7.32
C TYR A 217 -4.16 -18.77 -6.76
N MET A 218 -4.99 -18.09 -5.95
CA MET A 218 -4.64 -16.89 -5.20
C MET A 218 -4.74 -17.21 -3.69
N ALA A 219 -3.61 -17.20 -3.01
CA ALA A 219 -3.52 -17.47 -1.58
C ALA A 219 -3.77 -16.19 -0.76
N ALA A 220 -5.02 -15.72 -0.76
CA ALA A 220 -5.42 -14.55 0.00
C ALA A 220 -5.38 -14.81 1.52
N TYR A 221 -4.80 -13.86 2.27
CA TYR A 221 -4.67 -13.89 3.74
C TYR A 221 -4.99 -12.49 4.31
N ASP A 222 -5.26 -12.41 5.62
CA ASP A 222 -5.49 -11.12 6.28
C ASP A 222 -4.15 -10.41 6.51
N TRP A 223 -3.81 -9.52 5.57
CA TRP A 223 -2.55 -8.80 5.52
C TRP A 223 -2.37 -7.78 6.65
N ARG A 224 -3.29 -7.64 7.61
CA ARG A 224 -3.10 -6.83 8.83
C ARG A 224 -2.34 -7.60 9.92
N LEU A 225 -2.53 -8.92 9.99
CA LEU A 225 -2.05 -9.78 11.07
C LEU A 225 -0.53 -10.04 10.99
N SER A 226 0.07 -10.39 12.13
CA SER A 226 1.36 -11.07 12.12
C SER A 226 1.26 -12.43 11.41
N PHE A 227 2.35 -12.92 10.81
CA PHE A 227 2.26 -14.06 9.89
C PHE A 227 1.81 -15.34 10.63
N GLN A 228 2.31 -15.57 11.84
CA GLN A 228 1.84 -16.67 12.70
C GLN A 228 0.38 -16.49 13.14
N ASN A 229 -0.10 -15.26 13.36
CA ASN A 229 -1.51 -15.01 13.70
C ASN A 229 -2.46 -15.34 12.54
N THR A 230 -2.01 -15.29 11.27
CA THR A 230 -2.82 -15.80 10.13
C THR A 230 -3.05 -17.31 10.22
N GLU A 231 -2.12 -18.06 10.78
CA GLU A 231 -2.30 -19.50 11.05
C GLU A 231 -3.19 -19.71 12.27
N ILE A 232 -2.90 -19.05 13.40
CA ILE A 232 -3.67 -19.19 14.65
C ILE A 232 -5.14 -18.82 14.45
N ARG A 233 -5.47 -17.78 13.67
CA ARG A 233 -6.85 -17.31 13.47
C ARG A 233 -7.59 -17.97 12.30
N ASP A 234 -6.93 -18.15 11.15
CA ASP A 234 -7.59 -18.53 9.89
C ASP A 234 -7.08 -19.85 9.29
N GLN A 235 -6.08 -20.48 9.92
CA GLN A 235 -5.34 -21.65 9.41
C GLN A 235 -4.75 -21.40 8.01
N ALA A 236 -4.29 -20.17 7.75
CA ALA A 236 -3.91 -19.72 6.41
C ALA A 236 -2.68 -20.45 5.83
N LEU A 237 -1.69 -20.78 6.66
CA LEU A 237 -0.47 -21.49 6.23
C LEU A 237 -0.79 -22.98 6.02
N SER A 238 -1.59 -23.60 6.90
CA SER A 238 -2.11 -24.96 6.70
C SER A 238 -2.94 -25.08 5.41
N ARG A 239 -3.80 -24.11 5.13
CA ARG A 239 -4.60 -24.07 3.90
C ARG A 239 -3.73 -23.87 2.65
N LEU A 240 -2.68 -23.06 2.73
CA LEU A 240 -1.70 -22.89 1.65
C LEU A 240 -0.93 -24.21 1.39
N LYS A 241 -0.45 -24.89 2.43
CA LYS A 241 0.19 -26.21 2.34
C LYS A 241 -0.71 -27.21 1.62
N SER A 242 -1.92 -27.44 2.14
CA SER A 242 -2.85 -28.43 1.57
C SER A 242 -3.28 -28.08 0.14
N LYS A 243 -3.37 -26.79 -0.21
CA LYS A 243 -3.68 -26.37 -1.59
C LYS A 243 -2.51 -26.59 -2.54
N ILE A 244 -1.26 -26.38 -2.11
CA ILE A 244 -0.05 -26.72 -2.89
C ILE A 244 0.05 -28.24 -3.09
N GLU A 245 -0.15 -29.04 -2.04
CA GLU A 245 -0.14 -30.50 -2.12
C GLU A 245 -1.24 -31.04 -3.07
N LEU A 246 -2.46 -30.49 -2.97
CA LEU A 246 -3.56 -30.81 -3.88
C LEU A 246 -3.26 -30.41 -5.33
N MET A 247 -2.71 -29.22 -5.57
CA MET A 247 -2.35 -28.76 -6.92
C MET A 247 -1.23 -29.59 -7.53
N TYR A 248 -0.24 -30.01 -6.75
CA TYR A 248 0.82 -30.94 -7.18
C TYR A 248 0.22 -32.28 -7.66
N VAL A 249 -0.64 -32.93 -6.86
CA VAL A 249 -1.26 -34.21 -7.25
C VAL A 249 -2.18 -34.05 -8.46
N THR A 250 -3.09 -33.06 -8.44
CA THR A 250 -4.11 -32.86 -9.49
C THR A 250 -3.55 -32.37 -10.83
N ASN A 251 -2.35 -31.80 -10.87
CA ASN A 251 -1.67 -31.38 -12.10
C ASN A 251 -0.55 -32.37 -12.49
N GLY A 252 -0.75 -33.67 -12.25
CA GLY A 252 0.14 -34.72 -12.74
C GLY A 252 1.54 -34.70 -12.11
N TYR A 253 1.63 -34.41 -10.82
CA TYR A 253 2.87 -34.33 -10.04
C TYR A 253 3.87 -33.26 -10.54
N LYS A 254 3.37 -32.20 -11.17
CA LYS A 254 4.16 -31.02 -11.53
C LYS A 254 4.35 -30.11 -10.31
N LYS A 255 5.60 -29.86 -9.93
CA LYS A 255 5.98 -28.91 -8.86
C LYS A 255 5.39 -27.51 -9.15
N VAL A 256 4.96 -26.77 -8.13
CA VAL A 256 4.28 -25.47 -8.21
C VAL A 256 5.27 -24.33 -8.50
N VAL A 257 4.88 -23.37 -9.35
CA VAL A 257 5.53 -22.05 -9.47
C VAL A 257 4.78 -21.06 -8.57
N VAL A 258 5.49 -20.41 -7.64
CA VAL A 258 4.88 -19.47 -6.69
C VAL A 258 5.26 -18.05 -7.09
N VAL A 259 4.28 -17.15 -7.16
CA VAL A 259 4.43 -15.75 -7.58
C VAL A 259 3.97 -14.82 -6.43
N PRO A 260 4.83 -14.57 -5.42
CA PRO A 260 4.54 -13.64 -4.36
C PRO A 260 4.90 -12.19 -4.73
N HIS A 261 4.09 -11.21 -4.30
CA HIS A 261 4.32 -9.77 -4.50
C HIS A 261 4.55 -9.04 -3.17
N SER A 262 5.50 -8.08 -3.15
CA SER A 262 5.69 -7.14 -2.04
C SER A 262 5.83 -7.84 -0.68
N MET A 263 5.04 -7.49 0.33
CA MET A 263 5.00 -8.19 1.63
C MET A 263 4.67 -9.70 1.52
N GLY A 264 3.96 -10.13 0.48
CA GLY A 264 3.67 -11.54 0.20
C GLY A 264 4.94 -12.37 0.00
N VAL A 265 6.05 -11.74 -0.38
CA VAL A 265 7.38 -12.37 -0.50
C VAL A 265 7.91 -12.82 0.87
N ILE A 266 7.92 -11.93 1.85
CA ILE A 266 8.39 -12.26 3.21
C ILE A 266 7.37 -13.11 3.98
N TYR A 267 6.09 -13.05 3.62
CA TYR A 267 5.07 -14.03 4.06
C TYR A 267 5.37 -15.43 3.50
N PHE A 268 5.73 -15.55 2.23
CA PHE A 268 6.09 -16.84 1.64
C PHE A 268 7.44 -17.38 2.14
N LEU A 269 8.42 -16.52 2.40
CA LEU A 269 9.68 -16.91 3.07
C LEU A 269 9.40 -17.53 4.46
N HIS A 270 8.50 -16.93 5.22
CA HIS A 270 8.02 -17.49 6.48
C HIS A 270 7.28 -18.82 6.29
N PHE A 271 6.40 -18.93 5.28
CA PHE A 271 5.75 -20.20 4.93
C PHE A 271 6.74 -21.32 4.59
N LEU A 272 7.79 -21.03 3.81
CA LEU A 272 8.83 -22.02 3.45
C LEU A 272 9.49 -22.62 4.69
N LYS A 273 9.73 -21.83 5.75
CA LYS A 273 10.30 -22.39 6.99
C LYS A 273 9.26 -22.98 7.93
N TRP A 274 8.06 -22.40 7.99
CA TRP A 274 6.92 -22.95 8.73
C TRP A 274 6.56 -24.35 8.24
N VAL A 275 6.52 -24.60 6.92
CA VAL A 275 6.06 -25.88 6.36
C VAL A 275 7.04 -27.03 6.59
N GLU A 276 8.35 -26.77 6.60
CA GLU A 276 9.36 -27.78 6.96
C GLU A 276 9.33 -28.15 8.45
N THR A 277 9.04 -27.17 9.30
CA THR A 277 9.15 -27.29 10.77
C THR A 277 8.04 -28.21 11.32
N PRO A 278 8.34 -29.10 12.29
CA PRO A 278 7.35 -30.01 12.85
C PRO A 278 6.25 -29.29 13.66
N PRO A 279 5.08 -29.91 13.86
CA PRO A 279 4.08 -29.43 14.80
C PRO A 279 4.62 -29.44 16.25
N PRO A 280 4.12 -28.59 17.15
CA PRO A 280 2.98 -27.67 16.97
C PRO A 280 3.36 -26.29 16.40
N THR A 281 4.64 -25.98 16.20
CA THR A 281 5.07 -24.63 15.74
C THR A 281 5.06 -24.47 14.22
N GLY A 282 5.26 -25.55 13.47
CA GLY A 282 5.22 -25.57 12.01
C GLY A 282 4.24 -26.59 11.42
N GLY A 283 4.16 -26.59 10.09
CA GLY A 283 3.19 -27.34 9.29
C GLY A 283 3.49 -28.83 9.08
N GLY A 284 4.62 -29.36 9.56
CA GLY A 284 4.92 -30.79 9.53
C GLY A 284 5.02 -31.41 8.13
N GLY A 285 5.52 -30.67 7.15
CA GLY A 285 5.88 -31.20 5.83
C GLY A 285 7.26 -31.88 5.81
N GLY A 286 8.17 -31.51 6.71
CA GLY A 286 9.55 -31.97 6.74
C GLY A 286 10.46 -31.29 5.71
N PRO A 287 11.79 -31.46 5.80
CA PRO A 287 12.77 -30.70 4.98
C PRO A 287 12.65 -30.98 3.48
N GLY A 288 12.28 -32.20 3.08
CA GLY A 288 12.08 -32.54 1.67
C GLY A 288 10.81 -31.94 1.03
N TRP A 289 9.95 -31.25 1.80
CA TRP A 289 8.66 -30.76 1.30
C TRP A 289 8.83 -29.70 0.20
N CYS A 290 9.75 -28.75 0.38
CA CYS A 290 10.02 -27.68 -0.58
C CYS A 290 10.57 -28.26 -1.90
N ALA A 291 11.58 -29.13 -1.81
CA ALA A 291 12.17 -29.81 -2.97
C ALA A 291 11.17 -30.66 -3.75
N LYS A 292 10.21 -31.28 -3.06
CA LYS A 292 9.16 -32.10 -3.68
C LYS A 292 8.09 -31.26 -4.38
N HIS A 293 7.63 -30.17 -3.77
CA HIS A 293 6.42 -29.48 -4.22
C HIS A 293 6.64 -28.14 -4.94
N ILE A 294 7.81 -27.50 -4.82
CA ILE A 294 8.09 -26.18 -5.43
C ILE A 294 9.08 -26.31 -6.59
N LYS A 295 8.76 -25.71 -7.74
CA LYS A 295 9.66 -25.54 -8.90
C LYS A 295 10.46 -24.25 -8.75
N THR A 296 9.75 -23.15 -8.53
CA THR A 296 10.30 -21.80 -8.59
C THR A 296 9.54 -20.85 -7.69
N VAL A 297 10.25 -19.86 -7.12
CA VAL A 297 9.68 -18.70 -6.44
C VAL A 297 10.01 -17.42 -7.23
N MET A 298 9.00 -16.76 -7.78
CA MET A 298 9.12 -15.57 -8.62
C MET A 298 8.69 -14.32 -7.84
N ASN A 299 9.60 -13.78 -7.03
CA ASN A 299 9.30 -12.72 -6.08
C ASN A 299 9.23 -11.36 -6.79
N ILE A 300 8.05 -10.73 -6.83
CA ILE A 300 7.81 -9.44 -7.48
C ILE A 300 7.87 -8.30 -6.45
N GLY A 301 8.68 -7.27 -6.70
CA GLY A 301 8.92 -6.16 -5.76
C GLY A 301 9.33 -6.62 -4.34
N PRO A 302 10.29 -7.56 -4.19
CA PRO A 302 10.55 -8.22 -2.90
C PRO A 302 11.00 -7.28 -1.79
N THR A 303 10.32 -7.33 -0.64
CA THR A 303 10.58 -6.46 0.52
C THR A 303 11.54 -7.09 1.55
N PHE A 304 12.52 -7.88 1.08
CA PHE A 304 13.35 -8.75 1.92
C PHE A 304 13.99 -8.03 3.11
N LEU A 305 14.69 -6.93 2.85
CA LEU A 305 15.37 -6.16 3.89
C LEU A 305 14.46 -5.09 4.55
N GLY A 306 13.18 -5.03 4.18
CA GLY A 306 12.25 -3.97 4.60
C GLY A 306 12.31 -2.72 3.72
N VAL A 307 11.44 -1.74 3.99
CA VAL A 307 11.40 -0.45 3.26
C VAL A 307 11.50 0.73 4.24
N PRO A 308 12.33 1.76 3.96
CA PRO A 308 12.46 2.93 4.84
C PRO A 308 11.13 3.67 5.07
N LYS A 309 10.23 3.64 4.08
CA LYS A 309 8.87 4.20 4.13
C LYS A 309 8.00 3.71 5.28
N THR A 310 8.27 2.50 5.78
CA THR A 310 7.63 1.94 6.98
C THR A 310 7.93 2.78 8.23
N VAL A 311 9.13 3.36 8.31
CA VAL A 311 9.57 4.19 9.43
C VAL A 311 8.71 5.45 9.53
N SER A 312 8.61 6.25 8.47
CA SER A 312 7.85 7.51 8.52
C SER A 312 6.35 7.29 8.76
N ASN A 313 5.80 6.21 8.18
CA ASN A 313 4.43 5.78 8.41
C ASN A 313 4.15 5.46 9.90
N LEU A 314 4.98 4.63 10.55
CA LEU A 314 4.79 4.28 11.96
C LEU A 314 5.19 5.41 12.93
N PHE A 315 6.09 6.30 12.52
CA PHE A 315 6.60 7.40 13.34
C PHE A 315 5.65 8.60 13.34
N SER A 316 5.29 9.15 12.18
CA SER A 316 4.45 10.37 12.07
C SER A 316 3.18 10.21 11.22
N GLY A 317 2.92 9.03 10.64
CA GLY A 317 1.80 8.84 9.71
C GLY A 317 2.03 9.46 8.32
N GLU A 318 3.23 9.97 8.05
CA GLU A 318 3.58 10.67 6.80
C GLU A 318 4.35 9.73 5.86
N ALA A 319 3.63 8.88 5.12
CA ALA A 319 4.17 8.24 3.92
C ALA A 319 3.77 9.05 2.69
N LYS A 320 4.66 9.30 1.71
CA LYS A 320 4.21 9.96 0.47
C LYS A 320 3.26 9.07 -0.35
N ASP A 321 3.18 7.77 -0.09
CA ASP A 321 2.19 6.86 -0.68
C ASP A 321 0.96 6.65 0.21
N VAL A 322 0.40 7.74 0.76
CA VAL A 322 -1.06 7.82 0.90
C VAL A 322 -1.74 7.96 -0.48
N ALA A 323 -1.22 7.25 -1.49
CA ALA A 323 -1.75 7.18 -2.85
C ALA A 323 -3.21 6.70 -2.85
N PHE A 324 -3.56 5.85 -1.89
CA PHE A 324 -4.94 5.48 -1.56
C PHE A 324 -5.84 6.70 -1.29
N LEU A 325 -5.45 7.60 -0.38
CA LEU A 325 -6.25 8.79 -0.04
C LEU A 325 -6.16 9.88 -1.13
N ARG A 326 -5.01 10.06 -1.79
CA ARG A 326 -4.90 10.96 -2.95
C ARG A 326 -5.72 10.50 -4.16
N ALA A 327 -5.94 9.20 -4.32
CA ALA A 327 -6.81 8.63 -5.35
C ALA A 327 -8.30 8.66 -4.96
N MET A 328 -8.63 8.91 -3.69
CA MET A 328 -10.00 9.15 -3.24
C MET A 328 -10.44 10.59 -3.49
N ASP A 329 -9.60 11.56 -3.09
CA ASP A 329 -9.80 12.98 -3.37
C ASP A 329 -8.45 13.73 -3.23
N PRO A 330 -7.94 14.39 -4.30
CA PRO A 330 -6.74 15.22 -4.22
C PRO A 330 -6.84 16.36 -3.17
N GLY A 331 -8.02 16.94 -2.96
CA GLY A 331 -8.22 18.12 -2.09
C GLY A 331 -8.43 17.80 -0.61
N LEU A 332 -8.71 16.54 -0.25
CA LEU A 332 -9.04 16.17 1.13
C LEU A 332 -7.89 16.43 2.12
N LEU A 333 -6.64 16.30 1.66
CA LEU A 333 -5.43 16.55 2.45
C LEU A 333 -5.02 18.03 2.51
N ASP A 334 -5.51 18.88 1.62
CA ASP A 334 -5.21 20.33 1.62
C ASP A 334 -6.01 21.11 2.69
N SER A 335 -6.95 20.45 3.35
CA SER A 335 -7.74 21.02 4.45
C SER A 335 -7.05 20.84 5.81
N GLU A 336 -6.24 21.83 6.21
CA GLU A 336 -5.34 21.78 7.39
C GLU A 336 -5.99 21.28 8.70
N MET A 337 -7.30 21.50 8.89
CA MET A 337 -8.00 21.13 10.13
C MET A 337 -8.61 19.71 10.12
N LEU A 338 -9.04 19.19 8.95
CA LEU A 338 -9.61 17.85 8.84
C LEU A 338 -8.50 16.80 8.66
N GLY A 339 -7.47 17.11 7.87
CA GLY A 339 -6.35 16.21 7.63
C GLY A 339 -5.67 15.73 8.91
N LEU A 340 -5.49 16.61 9.91
CA LEU A 340 -4.82 16.26 11.18
C LEU A 340 -5.61 15.23 12.01
N GLN A 341 -6.91 15.42 12.18
CA GLN A 341 -7.72 14.45 12.92
C GLN A 341 -7.81 13.10 12.19
N THR A 342 -7.86 13.11 10.85
CA THR A 342 -7.80 11.88 10.05
C THR A 342 -6.44 11.17 10.19
N MET A 343 -5.32 11.91 10.16
CA MET A 343 -3.97 11.35 10.35
C MET A 343 -3.77 10.72 11.74
N GLU A 344 -4.28 11.33 12.82
CA GLU A 344 -4.18 10.76 14.17
C GLU A 344 -4.89 9.39 14.28
N HIS A 345 -6.06 9.23 13.63
CA HIS A 345 -6.72 7.93 13.55
C HIS A 345 -5.97 6.95 12.65
N LEU A 346 -5.51 7.38 11.46
CA LEU A 346 -4.78 6.51 10.54
C LEU A 346 -3.50 5.97 11.16
N LEU A 347 -2.74 6.81 11.89
CA LEU A 347 -1.56 6.40 12.63
C LEU A 347 -1.93 5.40 13.74
N ARG A 348 -2.99 5.66 14.51
CA ARG A 348 -3.48 4.74 15.55
C ARG A 348 -3.88 3.38 14.97
N VAL A 349 -4.61 3.33 13.85
CA VAL A 349 -5.03 2.08 13.21
C VAL A 349 -3.83 1.37 12.58
N GLY A 350 -2.94 2.08 11.88
CA GLY A 350 -1.71 1.53 11.32
C GLY A 350 -0.81 0.88 12.38
N ARG A 351 -0.71 1.48 13.58
CA ARG A 351 -0.02 0.90 14.75
C ARG A 351 -0.69 -0.34 15.35
N THR A 352 -1.86 -0.75 14.85
CA THR A 352 -2.45 -2.07 15.15
C THR A 352 -2.11 -3.14 14.11
N TRP A 353 -1.75 -2.76 12.88
CA TRP A 353 -1.43 -3.71 11.80
C TRP A 353 0.00 -4.23 11.94
N ASP A 354 0.19 -5.22 12.81
CA ASP A 354 1.50 -5.81 13.14
C ASP A 354 2.29 -6.28 11.91
N SER A 355 1.60 -6.63 10.82
CA SER A 355 2.22 -6.94 9.52
C SER A 355 3.12 -5.82 8.98
N ILE A 356 2.80 -4.55 9.22
CA ILE A 356 3.62 -3.39 8.80
C ILE A 356 5.02 -3.49 9.39
N VAL A 357 5.16 -3.99 10.62
CA VAL A 357 6.46 -4.09 11.31
C VAL A 357 7.38 -5.12 10.64
N SER A 358 6.84 -6.09 9.88
CA SER A 358 7.63 -6.99 9.03
C SER A 358 8.35 -6.27 7.87
N LEU A 359 7.85 -5.08 7.50
CA LEU A 359 8.39 -4.20 6.46
C LEU A 359 9.36 -3.15 7.01
N LEU A 360 9.70 -3.16 8.30
CA LEU A 360 10.78 -2.32 8.83
C LEU A 360 12.16 -2.80 8.32
N PRO A 361 13.14 -1.89 8.20
CA PRO A 361 14.53 -2.20 7.88
C PRO A 361 15.12 -3.34 8.73
N LYS A 362 15.77 -4.30 8.06
CA LYS A 362 16.45 -5.46 8.68
C LYS A 362 17.96 -5.39 8.45
N GLY A 363 18.72 -5.90 9.41
CA GLY A 363 20.19 -5.98 9.36
C GLY A 363 20.94 -4.75 9.88
N GLY A 364 20.24 -3.74 10.41
CA GLY A 364 20.85 -2.56 11.03
C GLY A 364 21.86 -1.83 10.13
N GLU A 365 22.91 -1.29 10.72
CA GLU A 365 23.94 -0.51 10.04
C GLU A 365 24.76 -1.31 9.03
N THR A 366 24.91 -2.63 9.23
CA THR A 366 25.65 -3.52 8.31
C THR A 366 25.01 -3.55 6.93
N ILE A 367 23.69 -3.43 6.86
CA ILE A 367 22.93 -3.43 5.61
C ILE A 367 22.61 -2.00 5.16
N TRP A 368 22.12 -1.15 6.06
CA TRP A 368 21.54 0.15 5.69
C TRP A 368 22.47 1.35 5.89
N GLY A 369 23.69 1.13 6.38
CA GLY A 369 24.64 2.19 6.68
C GLY A 369 24.53 2.76 8.10
N ASN A 370 25.56 3.49 8.50
CA ASN A 370 25.70 4.14 9.80
C ASN A 370 25.53 5.67 9.66
N LEU A 371 26.04 6.47 10.62
CA LEU A 371 25.92 7.92 10.55
C LEU A 371 26.75 8.57 9.43
N ASP A 372 27.79 7.93 8.90
CA ASP A 372 28.69 8.54 7.93
C ASP A 372 28.81 7.79 6.59
N TRP A 373 28.40 6.52 6.54
CA TRP A 373 28.55 5.61 5.41
C TRP A 373 27.25 4.88 5.06
N SER A 374 27.02 4.55 3.78
CA SER A 374 26.01 3.58 3.36
C SER A 374 26.36 2.90 2.01
N PRO A 375 25.68 1.81 1.63
CA PRO A 375 25.90 1.17 0.32
C PRO A 375 25.64 2.07 -0.89
N GLU A 376 24.86 3.13 -0.73
CA GLU A 376 24.40 4.02 -1.82
C GLU A 376 25.27 5.28 -2.03
N GLU A 377 26.46 5.38 -1.40
CA GLU A 377 27.32 6.58 -1.43
C GLU A 377 27.62 7.17 -2.83
N ASN A 378 27.64 6.33 -3.87
CA ASN A 378 27.90 6.73 -5.26
C ASN A 378 26.62 7.02 -6.07
N HIS A 379 25.44 7.05 -5.46
CA HIS A 379 24.17 7.21 -6.17
C HIS A 379 24.00 8.64 -6.73
N ALA A 380 23.98 8.75 -8.06
CA ALA A 380 23.75 10.00 -8.78
C ALA A 380 22.26 10.21 -9.11
N CYS A 381 21.66 11.24 -8.51
CA CYS A 381 20.25 11.58 -8.71
C CYS A 381 19.97 12.30 -10.04
N ASP A 382 19.72 11.54 -11.12
CA ASP A 382 19.26 12.02 -12.43
C ASP A 382 17.76 12.45 -12.41
N LEU A 383 17.39 13.22 -11.39
CA LEU A 383 16.02 13.67 -11.10
C LEU A 383 15.60 14.91 -11.91
N SER A 384 16.42 15.34 -12.87
CA SER A 384 16.31 16.60 -13.62
C SER A 384 15.71 16.41 -15.02
N LYS A 385 15.97 15.27 -15.69
CA LYS A 385 15.54 15.02 -17.08
C LYS A 385 14.03 14.96 -17.31
N LYS A 386 13.21 14.85 -16.26
CA LYS A 386 11.73 14.80 -16.36
C LYS A 386 11.04 16.19 -16.39
N LYS A 387 11.76 17.30 -16.62
CA LYS A 387 11.15 18.65 -16.65
C LYS A 387 11.46 19.55 -17.87
N ALA A 388 12.11 19.03 -18.91
CA ALA A 388 12.39 19.78 -20.14
C ALA A 388 12.10 18.94 -21.39
N ILE A 389 10.84 18.97 -21.85
CA ILE A 389 10.49 18.75 -23.25
C ILE A 389 9.94 20.09 -23.76
N GLY A 390 10.87 20.92 -24.20
CA GLY A 390 10.71 22.34 -24.53
C GLY A 390 12.11 22.93 -24.69
N ASP A 391 12.34 23.54 -25.85
CA ASP A 391 13.60 24.15 -26.31
C ASP A 391 14.82 23.23 -26.43
N GLN A 392 14.97 22.65 -27.63
CA GLN A 392 16.28 22.38 -28.19
C GLN A 392 16.93 23.71 -28.60
N ASN A 393 17.93 24.18 -27.85
CA ASN A 393 19.21 24.69 -28.39
C ASN A 393 20.07 25.38 -27.31
N SER A 394 21.04 24.65 -26.76
CA SER A 394 22.35 25.23 -26.44
C SER A 394 23.42 24.13 -26.45
N THR A 395 24.46 24.34 -27.24
CA THR A 395 25.67 23.51 -27.23
C THR A 395 26.68 24.13 -26.29
N ASP A 396 26.80 23.59 -25.07
CA ASP A 396 28.01 23.79 -24.28
C ASP A 396 28.59 22.46 -23.80
N ARG A 397 29.73 22.10 -24.40
CA ARG A 397 30.61 21.01 -23.96
C ARG A 397 31.89 21.65 -23.43
N ASN A 398 31.97 21.96 -22.14
CA ASN A 398 33.05 21.52 -21.22
C ASN A 398 33.01 22.25 -19.87
N ALA A 399 32.35 21.66 -18.88
CA ALA A 399 32.47 22.08 -17.48
C ALA A 399 32.47 20.88 -16.51
N LYS A 400 33.47 19.98 -16.63
CA LYS A 400 33.78 19.01 -15.55
C LYS A 400 34.40 19.75 -14.35
N ARG A 401 33.58 20.52 -13.65
CA ARG A 401 33.95 21.20 -12.40
C ARG A 401 34.03 20.13 -11.32
N PHE A 402 35.25 19.78 -10.91
CA PHE A 402 35.52 18.86 -9.80
C PHE A 402 35.10 19.49 -8.45
N ALA A 403 33.80 19.64 -8.24
CA ALA A 403 33.24 19.88 -6.92
C ALA A 403 33.26 18.55 -6.16
N LEU A 404 34.02 18.51 -5.06
CA LEU A 404 34.06 17.36 -4.15
C LEU A 404 32.77 17.37 -3.32
N LYS A 405 31.69 16.93 -3.95
CA LYS A 405 30.32 17.00 -3.46
C LYS A 405 30.17 16.02 -2.29
N GLU A 406 29.81 16.51 -1.10
CA GLU A 406 29.71 15.67 0.09
C GLU A 406 28.65 14.57 -0.10
N ALA A 407 29.03 13.33 0.18
CA ALA A 407 28.18 12.16 -0.05
C ALA A 407 26.99 12.15 0.92
N VAL A 408 25.77 11.96 0.38
CA VAL A 408 24.51 11.98 1.13
C VAL A 408 24.50 10.87 2.18
N LYS A 409 24.25 11.24 3.45
CA LYS A 409 24.33 10.33 4.61
C LYS A 409 23.09 9.47 4.78
N TYR A 410 22.78 8.64 3.78
CA TYR A 410 21.57 7.80 3.74
C TYR A 410 21.41 6.84 4.92
N GLY A 411 22.49 6.42 5.60
CA GLY A 411 22.40 5.59 6.81
C GLY A 411 21.72 6.28 8.00
N ARG A 412 21.61 7.61 7.98
CA ARG A 412 20.73 8.40 8.87
C ARG A 412 19.30 8.31 8.36
N MET A 413 18.53 7.31 8.80
CA MET A 413 17.15 7.09 8.38
C MET A 413 16.20 8.21 8.82
N ILE A 414 16.40 8.76 10.01
CA ILE A 414 15.78 10.02 10.48
C ILE A 414 16.91 10.97 10.88
N SER A 415 16.80 12.25 10.50
CA SER A 415 17.66 13.35 10.97
C SER A 415 16.80 14.54 11.41
N PHE A 416 17.09 15.17 12.54
CA PHE A 416 16.34 16.32 13.05
C PHE A 416 16.94 17.66 12.60
N GLY A 417 16.38 18.23 11.53
CA GLY A 417 16.83 19.45 10.86
C GLY A 417 17.93 19.23 9.80
N LYS A 418 18.06 20.16 8.84
CA LYS A 418 18.99 20.04 7.71
C LYS A 418 20.45 19.79 8.15
N SER A 419 20.96 20.57 9.11
CA SER A 419 22.31 20.40 9.65
C SER A 419 22.60 19.00 10.21
N ALA A 420 21.59 18.33 10.78
CA ALA A 420 21.74 16.97 11.30
C ALA A 420 21.83 15.90 10.19
N ALA A 421 21.33 16.19 8.99
CA ALA A 421 21.46 15.31 7.83
C ALA A 421 22.82 15.46 7.13
N GLU A 422 23.49 16.61 7.28
CA GLU A 422 24.67 16.99 6.51
C GLU A 422 25.98 16.94 7.32
N LEU A 423 26.01 17.44 8.57
CA LEU A 423 27.24 17.54 9.37
C LEU A 423 27.90 16.17 9.66
N PRO A 424 29.24 16.05 9.72
CA PRO A 424 29.93 14.84 10.17
C PRO A 424 29.45 14.35 11.54
N SER A 425 29.41 13.02 11.77
CA SER A 425 28.92 12.43 13.03
C SER A 425 29.61 12.95 14.30
N LEU A 426 30.90 13.29 14.20
CA LEU A 426 31.70 13.89 15.29
C LEU A 426 31.14 15.23 15.83
N LEU A 427 30.23 15.87 15.08
CA LEU A 427 29.56 17.12 15.45
C LEU A 427 28.10 16.91 15.89
N LEU A 428 27.64 15.66 15.98
CA LEU A 428 26.28 15.31 16.42
C LEU A 428 26.29 14.84 17.89
N PRO A 429 25.32 15.27 18.72
CA PRO A 429 25.10 14.66 20.03
C PRO A 429 24.68 13.20 19.91
N SER A 430 25.32 12.31 20.68
CA SER A 430 24.89 10.92 20.86
C SER A 430 24.22 10.73 22.22
N LEU A 431 22.95 10.31 22.24
CA LEU A 431 22.25 9.80 23.42
C LEU A 431 22.34 8.26 23.46
N ASP A 432 22.56 7.64 24.63
CA ASP A 432 22.43 6.18 24.75
C ASP A 432 20.93 5.83 24.59
N PRO A 433 20.53 4.90 23.70
CA PRO A 433 19.15 4.42 23.61
C PRO A 433 18.55 3.99 24.96
N LYS A 434 19.36 3.57 25.94
CA LYS A 434 18.92 3.28 27.31
C LYS A 434 18.39 4.51 28.03
N ASP A 435 18.96 5.71 27.83
CA ASP A 435 18.47 6.93 28.49
C ASP A 435 17.05 7.29 28.01
N LEU A 436 16.77 7.00 26.74
CA LEU A 436 15.45 7.16 26.13
C LEU A 436 14.39 6.22 26.76
N LEU A 437 14.80 5.00 27.12
CA LEU A 437 13.94 3.99 27.74
C LEU A 437 13.82 4.18 29.26
N LEU A 438 14.91 4.54 29.94
CA LEU A 438 14.93 4.85 31.37
C LEU A 438 14.03 6.05 31.70
N ALA A 439 13.98 7.07 30.83
CA ALA A 439 13.09 8.22 30.99
C ALA A 439 11.59 7.86 31.03
N GLN A 440 11.18 6.69 30.52
CA GLN A 440 9.80 6.19 30.65
C GLN A 440 9.47 5.64 32.04
N THR A 441 10.46 5.08 32.77
CA THR A 441 10.21 4.36 34.02
C THR A 441 10.08 5.28 35.24
N THR A 442 10.60 6.51 35.15
CA THR A 442 10.69 7.48 36.25
C THR A 442 9.49 8.44 36.37
N THR A 443 8.59 8.50 35.39
CA THR A 443 7.57 9.55 35.31
C THR A 443 6.21 9.20 35.93
N LYS A 444 5.77 9.99 36.92
CA LYS A 444 4.38 9.95 37.45
C LYS A 444 3.40 10.57 36.46
N LYS A 445 2.21 9.96 36.30
CA LYS A 445 1.09 10.51 35.50
C LYS A 445 0.62 11.85 36.09
N ASN A 446 0.62 12.93 35.30
CA ASN A 446 0.09 14.23 35.73
C ASN A 446 -0.35 15.11 34.53
N SER A 447 -1.60 14.94 34.08
CA SER A 447 -2.50 16.03 33.66
C SER A 447 -3.81 15.49 33.06
N THR A 448 -4.95 15.75 33.71
CA THR A 448 -6.27 15.59 33.10
C THR A 448 -6.66 16.89 32.37
N SER A 449 -6.40 16.95 31.06
CA SER A 449 -6.89 18.04 30.20
C SER A 449 -7.89 17.53 29.16
N SER A 450 -9.02 18.21 29.02
CA SER A 450 -10.06 17.87 28.04
C SER A 450 -9.71 18.39 26.66
N CYS A 451 -9.08 17.55 25.83
CA CYS A 451 -8.73 17.83 24.44
C CYS A 451 -8.93 16.56 23.59
N SER A 452 -9.95 16.56 22.73
CA SER A 452 -10.41 15.48 21.84
C SER A 452 -10.69 14.09 22.46
N GLU A 453 -11.67 13.39 21.89
CA GLU A 453 -12.07 12.03 22.28
C GLU A 453 -11.01 10.96 21.92
N VAL A 454 -10.10 11.29 21.01
CA VAL A 454 -9.22 10.35 20.32
C VAL A 454 -7.81 10.46 20.90
N ARG A 455 -7.26 9.38 21.44
CA ARG A 455 -5.90 9.36 22.02
C ARG A 455 -4.96 8.45 21.23
N THR A 456 -3.75 8.94 21.04
CA THR A 456 -2.57 8.24 20.48
C THR A 456 -1.54 8.02 21.59
N GLU A 457 -0.51 7.19 21.37
CA GLU A 457 0.57 7.03 22.36
C GLU A 457 1.34 8.33 22.62
N TYR A 458 1.32 9.29 21.69
CA TYR A 458 1.92 10.62 21.88
C TYR A 458 1.18 11.47 22.93
N ASP A 459 -0.11 11.21 23.19
CA ASP A 459 -0.88 11.89 24.23
C ASP A 459 -0.58 11.37 25.64
N GLU A 460 0.03 10.19 25.73
CA GLU A 460 0.49 9.58 26.99
C GLU A 460 1.99 9.86 27.26
N MET A 461 2.67 10.57 26.34
CA MET A 461 4.11 10.79 26.35
C MET A 461 4.52 12.11 27.02
N ASN A 462 5.58 12.07 27.84
CA ASN A 462 6.14 13.27 28.45
C ASN A 462 6.80 14.18 27.39
N ARG A 463 6.56 15.51 27.48
CA ARG A 463 7.19 16.54 26.64
C ARG A 463 8.73 16.50 26.69
N GLU A 464 9.30 16.08 27.82
CA GLU A 464 10.74 15.90 27.97
C GLU A 464 11.29 14.79 27.06
N ILE A 465 10.55 13.69 26.87
CA ILE A 465 10.93 12.59 25.96
C ILE A 465 10.84 13.08 24.51
N ILE A 466 9.80 13.86 24.18
CA ILE A 466 9.66 14.49 22.86
C ILE A 466 10.84 15.44 22.57
N GLY A 467 11.31 16.19 23.56
CA GLY A 467 12.53 16.99 23.49
C GLY A 467 13.77 16.14 23.22
N LYS A 468 14.03 15.13 24.07
CA LYS A 468 15.18 14.21 23.95
C LYS A 468 15.25 13.49 22.59
N ILE A 469 14.10 13.17 21.99
CA ILE A 469 14.02 12.61 20.63
C ILE A 469 14.51 13.61 19.57
N ALA A 470 14.15 14.89 19.67
CA ALA A 470 14.59 15.94 18.74
C ALA A 470 16.00 16.47 19.05
N GLU A 471 16.51 16.25 20.27
CA GLU A 471 17.90 16.47 20.67
C GLU A 471 18.84 15.42 20.08
N ASN A 472 18.41 14.14 20.03
CA ASN A 472 19.15 13.08 19.37
C ASN A 472 19.12 13.27 17.84
N LYS A 473 20.19 13.83 17.27
CA LYS A 473 20.11 14.46 15.94
C LYS A 473 19.93 13.49 14.77
N ALA A 474 20.35 12.23 14.89
CA ALA A 474 20.19 11.25 13.82
C ALA A 474 19.96 9.83 14.34
N TYR A 475 19.16 9.05 13.61
CA TYR A 475 18.83 7.66 13.91
C TYR A 475 19.21 6.73 12.75
N THR A 476 19.83 5.60 13.06
CA THR A 476 20.21 4.54 12.10
C THR A 476 19.10 3.50 11.96
N ALA A 477 19.24 2.56 11.03
CA ALA A 477 18.34 1.40 10.92
C ALA A 477 18.26 0.52 12.19
N ARG A 478 19.21 0.66 13.13
CA ARG A 478 19.14 0.03 14.46
C ARG A 478 18.42 0.93 15.46
N THR A 479 18.90 2.16 15.67
CA THR A 479 18.38 3.03 16.73
C THR A 479 16.97 3.56 16.43
N VAL A 480 16.52 3.50 15.17
CA VAL A 480 15.11 3.76 14.82
C VAL A 480 14.14 2.72 15.40
N LEU A 481 14.60 1.50 15.71
CA LEU A 481 13.79 0.51 16.42
C LEU A 481 13.63 0.90 17.90
N ASP A 482 14.66 1.45 18.53
CA ASP A 482 14.59 2.02 19.89
C ASP A 482 13.68 3.26 19.94
N LEU A 483 13.71 4.09 18.90
CA LEU A 483 12.76 5.19 18.73
C LEU A 483 11.31 4.68 18.64
N LEU A 484 11.06 3.63 17.86
CA LEU A 484 9.72 3.02 17.77
C LEU A 484 9.29 2.33 19.08
N ARG A 485 10.21 1.73 19.85
CA ARG A 485 9.94 1.25 21.22
C ARG A 485 9.52 2.40 22.13
N ALA A 486 10.17 3.56 22.00
CA ALA A 486 9.83 4.75 22.77
C ALA A 486 8.48 5.38 22.37
N VAL A 487 8.13 5.43 21.07
CA VAL A 487 6.91 6.13 20.59
C VAL A 487 5.68 5.25 20.34
N ALA A 488 5.84 3.93 20.29
CA ALA A 488 4.76 2.97 20.04
C ALA A 488 4.98 1.63 20.81
N PRO A 489 5.16 1.65 22.14
CA PRO A 489 5.61 0.49 22.91
C PRO A 489 4.67 -0.73 22.84
N LYS A 490 3.35 -0.54 22.70
CA LYS A 490 2.38 -1.64 22.55
C LYS A 490 2.53 -2.37 21.21
N MET A 491 2.62 -1.61 20.12
CA MET A 491 2.90 -2.13 18.78
C MET A 491 4.22 -2.90 18.75
N MET A 492 5.29 -2.32 19.27
CA MET A 492 6.59 -2.99 19.30
C MET A 492 6.56 -4.26 20.15
N ARG A 493 5.92 -4.26 21.33
CA ARG A 493 5.77 -5.46 22.16
C ARG A 493 5.12 -6.63 21.42
N ARG A 494 4.01 -6.39 20.70
CA ARG A 494 3.34 -7.44 19.90
C ARG A 494 4.22 -7.88 18.74
N ALA A 495 4.70 -6.92 17.95
CA ALA A 495 5.44 -7.21 16.73
C ALA A 495 6.78 -7.91 17.00
N GLU A 496 7.48 -7.58 18.09
CA GLU A 496 8.73 -8.24 18.51
C GLU A 496 8.51 -9.66 19.05
N ALA A 497 7.27 -10.13 19.26
CA ALA A 497 7.00 -11.56 19.44
C ALA A 497 6.99 -12.34 18.11
N HIS A 498 6.68 -11.66 16.99
CA HIS A 498 6.44 -12.29 15.68
C HIS A 498 7.46 -11.96 14.59
N PHE A 499 8.25 -10.90 14.75
CA PHE A 499 9.16 -10.37 13.75
C PHE A 499 10.53 -10.05 14.31
N SER A 500 11.54 -10.11 13.43
CA SER A 500 12.93 -9.85 13.73
C SER A 500 13.59 -9.05 12.60
N HIS A 501 14.62 -8.30 12.97
CA HIS A 501 15.28 -7.30 12.13
C HIS A 501 16.80 -7.37 12.27
N GLY A 502 17.33 -8.44 12.86
CA GLY A 502 18.75 -8.64 13.12
C GLY A 502 19.50 -9.28 11.95
N ILE A 503 20.68 -9.80 12.28
CA ILE A 503 21.49 -10.71 11.47
C ILE A 503 21.89 -11.85 12.39
N ALA A 504 21.80 -13.10 11.93
CA ALA A 504 22.22 -14.24 12.73
C ALA A 504 23.74 -14.32 12.84
N ASP A 505 24.28 -14.32 14.06
CA ASP A 505 25.70 -14.64 14.30
C ASP A 505 26.01 -16.05 13.80
N ASN A 506 25.20 -17.02 14.24
CA ASN A 506 25.22 -18.42 13.81
C ASN A 506 23.80 -18.88 13.42
N LEU A 507 23.60 -19.33 12.17
CA LEU A 507 22.30 -19.84 11.68
C LEU A 507 22.02 -21.30 12.09
N ASP A 508 22.98 -21.97 12.73
CA ASP A 508 22.80 -23.30 13.33
C ASP A 508 22.28 -23.23 14.79
N ASP A 509 22.13 -22.03 15.35
CA ASP A 509 21.48 -21.83 16.64
C ASP A 509 19.99 -22.25 16.57
N PRO A 510 19.53 -23.19 17.42
CA PRO A 510 18.16 -23.70 17.39
C PRO A 510 17.08 -22.62 17.43
N LYS A 511 17.31 -21.45 18.04
CA LYS A 511 16.31 -20.37 18.12
C LYS A 511 15.79 -19.95 16.74
N TYR A 512 16.65 -19.93 15.72
CA TYR A 512 16.32 -19.56 14.34
C TYR A 512 15.46 -20.61 13.64
N THR A 513 15.62 -21.88 14.00
CA THR A 513 14.84 -23.00 13.43
C THR A 513 13.55 -23.29 14.18
N GLN A 514 13.49 -23.03 15.49
CA GLN A 514 12.37 -23.41 16.36
C GLN A 514 11.30 -22.32 16.50
N HIS A 515 11.67 -21.03 16.42
CA HIS A 515 10.74 -19.92 16.67
C HIS A 515 10.39 -19.13 15.41
N TYR A 516 9.08 -19.01 15.15
CA TYR A 516 8.49 -18.34 13.99
C TYR A 516 8.87 -16.85 13.78
N LYS A 517 9.48 -16.22 14.80
CA LYS A 517 9.93 -14.82 14.80
C LYS A 517 11.02 -14.53 13.76
N TYR A 518 11.82 -15.54 13.41
CA TYR A 518 12.98 -15.40 12.53
C TYR A 518 12.71 -15.78 11.08
N TRP A 519 11.64 -16.54 10.83
CA TRP A 519 11.37 -17.16 9.53
C TRP A 519 11.03 -16.17 8.40
N SER A 520 10.62 -14.94 8.73
CA SER A 520 10.40 -13.84 7.78
C SER A 520 11.62 -12.93 7.58
N ASN A 521 12.70 -13.09 8.35
CA ASN A 521 13.94 -12.33 8.16
C ASN A 521 14.96 -13.15 7.34
N PRO A 522 15.26 -12.78 6.08
CA PRO A 522 16.22 -13.49 5.24
C PRO A 522 17.69 -13.45 5.75
N LEU A 523 17.97 -12.65 6.78
CA LEU A 523 19.27 -12.58 7.47
C LEU A 523 19.31 -13.44 8.77
N GLU A 524 18.18 -14.04 9.15
CA GLU A 524 18.05 -14.88 10.35
C GLU A 524 17.33 -16.22 10.06
N THR A 525 17.10 -16.56 8.79
CA THR A 525 16.62 -17.87 8.33
C THR A 525 17.51 -18.43 7.22
N LYS A 526 17.42 -19.75 6.99
CA LYS A 526 18.04 -20.44 5.85
C LYS A 526 16.99 -20.74 4.78
N LEU A 527 17.38 -20.71 3.52
CA LEU A 527 16.61 -21.30 2.43
C LEU A 527 16.44 -22.83 2.62
N PRO A 528 15.37 -23.41 2.07
CA PRO A 528 15.07 -24.84 2.21
C PRO A 528 16.11 -25.75 1.52
N ASP A 529 16.10 -27.03 1.88
CA ASP A 529 16.96 -28.03 1.23
C ASP A 529 16.37 -28.49 -0.12
N ALA A 530 16.47 -27.60 -1.12
CA ALA A 530 15.84 -27.74 -2.43
C ALA A 530 16.76 -27.22 -3.56
N PRO A 531 17.83 -27.96 -3.92
CA PRO A 531 18.81 -27.50 -4.92
C PRO A 531 18.21 -27.29 -6.32
N ASP A 532 17.21 -28.08 -6.73
CA ASP A 532 16.47 -27.92 -8.00
C ASP A 532 15.60 -26.65 -8.06
N MET A 533 15.39 -25.97 -6.93
CA MET A 533 14.47 -24.85 -6.83
C MET A 533 15.15 -23.57 -7.32
N GLU A 534 14.44 -22.80 -8.13
CA GLU A 534 14.92 -21.49 -8.60
C GLU A 534 14.23 -20.35 -7.83
N ILE A 535 14.97 -19.28 -7.54
CA ILE A 535 14.47 -18.10 -6.83
C ILE A 535 14.83 -16.85 -7.64
N TYR A 536 13.80 -16.06 -7.98
CA TYR A 536 13.96 -14.83 -8.75
C TYR A 536 13.60 -13.63 -7.90
N CYS A 537 14.39 -12.57 -8.00
CA CYS A 537 14.05 -11.22 -7.54
C CYS A 537 13.67 -10.40 -8.78
N LEU A 538 12.38 -10.12 -8.95
CA LEU A 538 11.80 -9.39 -10.08
C LEU A 538 11.36 -8.01 -9.60
N TYR A 539 12.04 -6.93 -10.02
CA TYR A 539 11.70 -5.58 -9.51
C TYR A 539 11.99 -4.45 -10.48
N GLY A 540 11.35 -3.30 -10.25
CA GLY A 540 11.52 -2.13 -11.07
C GLY A 540 12.72 -1.29 -10.66
N VAL A 541 13.30 -0.58 -11.64
CA VAL A 541 14.44 0.32 -11.44
C VAL A 541 14.32 1.58 -12.30
N GLY A 542 15.02 2.64 -11.91
CA GLY A 542 14.94 3.97 -12.52
C GLY A 542 13.83 4.85 -11.96
N ILE A 543 13.26 4.52 -10.80
CA ILE A 543 12.27 5.35 -10.09
C ILE A 543 12.86 5.86 -8.77
N PRO A 544 12.68 7.15 -8.42
CA PRO A 544 13.12 7.69 -7.15
C PRO A 544 12.30 7.08 -5.99
N THR A 545 12.97 6.30 -5.15
CA THR A 545 12.36 5.61 -4.01
C THR A 545 12.87 6.17 -2.68
N GLU A 546 12.00 6.28 -1.68
CA GLU A 546 12.32 6.91 -0.39
C GLU A 546 13.35 6.14 0.42
N ARG A 547 14.35 6.84 0.96
CA ARG A 547 15.50 6.24 1.65
C ARG A 547 15.76 6.75 3.07
N SER A 548 15.56 8.03 3.31
CA SER A 548 15.68 8.65 4.64
C SER A 548 14.99 10.02 4.72
N TYR A 549 14.78 10.50 5.95
CA TYR A 549 13.88 11.61 6.28
C TYR A 549 14.57 12.69 7.11
N VAL A 550 14.37 13.94 6.73
CA VAL A 550 14.68 15.12 7.55
C VAL A 550 13.39 15.54 8.24
N TYR A 551 13.38 15.45 9.56
CA TYR A 551 12.25 15.78 10.43
C TYR A 551 12.44 17.12 11.15
N LYS A 552 11.33 17.74 11.51
CA LYS A 552 11.24 18.85 12.48
C LYS A 552 10.23 18.53 13.56
N GLN A 553 10.37 19.21 14.70
CA GLN A 553 9.39 19.15 15.79
C GLN A 553 8.21 20.09 15.48
N SER A 554 6.99 19.61 15.65
CA SER A 554 5.76 20.40 15.56
C SER A 554 5.63 21.31 16.80
N PRO A 555 5.12 22.55 16.67
CA PRO A 555 4.75 23.37 17.82
C PRO A 555 3.69 22.66 18.68
N ILE A 556 4.03 22.34 19.94
CA ILE A 556 3.16 21.56 20.82
C ILE A 556 1.99 22.43 21.33
N SER A 557 0.88 22.40 20.59
CA SER A 557 -0.39 23.02 20.98
C SER A 557 -0.92 22.46 22.31
N ARG A 558 -1.89 23.14 22.94
CA ARG A 558 -2.53 22.61 24.17
C ARG A 558 -3.47 21.44 23.91
N CYS A 559 -3.96 21.27 22.68
CA CYS A 559 -4.89 20.19 22.30
C CYS A 559 -4.38 19.43 21.08
N LYS A 560 -3.34 18.62 21.33
CA LYS A 560 -2.85 17.51 20.50
C LYS A 560 -2.31 17.86 19.10
N SER A 561 -1.31 17.08 18.72
CA SER A 561 -0.77 16.94 17.37
C SER A 561 0.35 15.91 17.41
N ILE A 562 0.52 15.12 16.36
CA ILE A 562 1.72 14.31 16.14
C ILE A 562 2.97 15.23 16.23
N PRO A 563 3.88 15.01 17.18
CA PRO A 563 4.87 16.02 17.59
C PRO A 563 6.09 16.13 16.65
N PHE A 564 6.19 15.24 15.66
CA PHE A 564 7.25 15.23 14.66
C PHE A 564 6.62 15.23 13.26
N ARG A 565 7.15 16.03 12.34
CA ARG A 565 6.73 16.04 10.92
C ARG A 565 7.93 16.10 9.99
N ILE A 566 7.82 15.49 8.81
CA ILE A 566 8.82 15.62 7.74
C ILE A 566 8.95 17.11 7.37
N ASP A 567 10.17 17.63 7.31
CA ASP A 567 10.41 19.03 6.98
C ASP A 567 10.36 19.27 5.47
N SER A 568 9.13 19.44 4.96
CA SER A 568 8.85 19.79 3.57
C SER A 568 9.54 21.05 3.04
N SER A 569 10.05 21.94 3.92
CA SER A 569 10.84 23.10 3.51
C SER A 569 12.28 22.74 3.11
N VAL A 570 12.82 21.66 3.67
CA VAL A 570 14.19 21.21 3.41
C VAL A 570 14.28 20.58 2.02
N ASN A 571 15.06 21.21 1.15
CA ASN A 571 15.40 20.73 -0.17
C ASN A 571 16.93 20.83 -0.35
N GLY A 572 17.48 19.94 -1.16
CA GLY A 572 18.88 20.00 -1.59
C GLY A 572 19.03 20.68 -2.94
N ASP A 573 20.26 21.10 -3.25
CA ASP A 573 20.52 21.96 -4.40
C ASP A 573 20.51 21.18 -5.72
N GLY A 574 19.64 21.60 -6.66
CA GLY A 574 19.62 21.19 -8.08
C GLY A 574 19.57 19.68 -8.37
N GLU A 575 20.74 19.06 -8.38
CA GLU A 575 21.01 17.63 -8.60
C GLU A 575 20.86 16.77 -7.32
N SER A 576 20.60 17.38 -6.16
CA SER A 576 20.51 16.66 -4.89
C SER A 576 19.31 15.71 -4.82
N CYS A 577 19.50 14.60 -4.12
CA CYS A 577 18.49 13.58 -3.85
C CYS A 577 17.45 14.01 -2.80
N LEU A 578 17.64 15.15 -2.13
CA LEU A 578 16.80 15.65 -1.04
C LEU A 578 15.67 16.54 -1.56
N ARG A 579 14.42 16.06 -1.49
CA ARG A 579 13.21 16.78 -1.97
C ARG A 579 12.08 16.75 -0.95
N GLY A 580 11.76 17.92 -0.39
CA GLY A 580 10.74 18.13 0.62
C GLY A 580 10.91 17.19 1.81
N GLY A 581 12.05 17.31 2.49
CA GLY A 581 12.40 16.53 3.68
C GLY A 581 12.66 15.05 3.47
N VAL A 582 12.74 14.55 2.23
CA VAL A 582 12.97 13.13 1.93
C VAL A 582 14.14 12.96 0.96
N ASN A 583 15.07 12.09 1.31
CA ASN A 583 16.15 11.62 0.43
C ASN A 583 15.66 10.43 -0.40
N PHE A 584 16.01 10.42 -1.69
CA PHE A 584 15.65 9.35 -2.63
C PHE A 584 16.89 8.57 -3.11
N VAL A 585 16.68 7.31 -3.49
CA VAL A 585 17.61 6.40 -4.18
C VAL A 585 16.90 5.66 -5.32
N ASP A 586 17.61 4.78 -6.03
CA ASP A 586 17.00 3.92 -7.06
C ASP A 586 16.10 2.82 -6.48
N GLY A 587 15.04 2.46 -7.20
CA GLY A 587 14.07 1.42 -6.85
C GLY A 587 12.80 1.48 -7.70
N ASP A 588 11.71 0.95 -7.13
CA ASP A 588 10.40 0.79 -7.79
C ASP A 588 9.29 1.76 -7.31
N GLU A 589 9.65 2.93 -6.77
CA GLU A 589 8.79 3.90 -6.03
C GLU A 589 8.54 3.55 -4.56
N SER A 590 8.41 2.27 -4.21
CA SER A 590 8.12 1.82 -2.83
C SER A 590 9.27 1.07 -2.16
N VAL A 591 10.04 0.29 -2.91
CA VAL A 591 11.13 -0.60 -2.44
C VAL A 591 12.46 -0.16 -3.05
N PRO A 592 13.48 0.22 -2.25
CA PRO A 592 14.81 0.52 -2.75
C PRO A 592 15.47 -0.70 -3.40
N VAL A 593 16.28 -0.48 -4.45
CA VAL A 593 17.09 -1.52 -5.13
C VAL A 593 17.79 -2.43 -4.13
N LEU A 594 18.40 -1.85 -3.08
CA LEU A 594 19.07 -2.59 -2.01
C LEU A 594 18.17 -3.69 -1.40
N SER A 595 16.93 -3.36 -1.02
CA SER A 595 16.02 -4.31 -0.37
C SER A 595 15.50 -5.38 -1.31
N ALA A 596 15.27 -5.03 -2.57
CA ALA A 596 14.74 -5.96 -3.56
C ALA A 596 15.82 -6.91 -4.12
N GLY A 597 17.02 -6.40 -4.37
CA GLY A 597 18.08 -7.14 -5.06
C GLY A 597 19.03 -7.92 -4.16
N PHE A 598 19.36 -7.43 -2.96
CA PHE A 598 20.55 -7.88 -2.22
C PHE A 598 20.60 -9.40 -1.95
N MET A 599 19.45 -10.01 -1.63
CA MET A 599 19.40 -11.44 -1.34
C MET A 599 19.67 -12.28 -2.60
N CYS A 600 19.06 -12.00 -3.74
CA CYS A 600 19.38 -12.71 -5.00
C CYS A 600 20.74 -12.30 -5.60
N ALA A 601 21.21 -11.08 -5.35
CA ALA A 601 22.49 -10.57 -5.86
C ALA A 601 23.68 -11.20 -5.14
N LYS A 602 23.67 -11.23 -3.80
CA LYS A 602 24.80 -11.66 -2.95
C LYS A 602 24.41 -12.62 -1.84
N GLY A 603 23.37 -12.33 -1.05
CA GLY A 603 23.05 -13.09 0.18
C GLY A 603 22.78 -14.59 -0.04
N TRP A 604 22.13 -14.94 -1.15
CA TRP A 604 21.80 -16.30 -1.58
C TRP A 604 22.51 -16.69 -2.90
N ARG A 605 23.51 -15.93 -3.35
CA ARG A 605 24.15 -16.18 -4.65
C ARG A 605 25.12 -17.36 -4.54
N GLY A 606 24.76 -18.48 -5.17
CA GLY A 606 25.48 -19.74 -5.00
C GLY A 606 25.30 -20.31 -3.59
N ARG A 607 26.27 -21.09 -3.10
CA ARG A 607 26.19 -21.75 -1.79
C ARG A 607 26.70 -20.82 -0.68
N THR A 608 25.80 -20.37 0.19
CA THR A 608 26.10 -19.48 1.33
C THR A 608 25.49 -20.05 2.62
N ARG A 609 25.81 -19.48 3.78
CA ARG A 609 25.13 -19.78 5.05
C ARG A 609 23.61 -19.59 5.00
N PHE A 610 23.14 -18.69 4.15
CA PHE A 610 21.72 -18.38 3.92
C PHE A 610 21.11 -19.27 2.83
N ASN A 611 21.92 -19.75 1.87
CA ASN A 611 21.56 -20.70 0.81
C ASN A 611 22.39 -21.99 0.91
N PRO A 612 22.13 -22.86 1.91
CA PRO A 612 22.97 -24.02 2.21
C PRO A 612 22.86 -25.14 1.17
N SER A 613 21.75 -25.20 0.43
CA SER A 613 21.48 -26.13 -0.67
C SER A 613 22.06 -25.67 -2.01
N GLY A 614 22.36 -24.37 -2.16
CA GLY A 614 22.86 -23.79 -3.41
C GLY A 614 21.77 -23.62 -4.48
N ALA A 615 20.51 -23.46 -4.07
CA ALA A 615 19.38 -23.19 -4.95
C ALA A 615 19.68 -22.00 -5.90
N SER A 616 19.29 -22.11 -7.17
CA SER A 616 19.70 -21.13 -8.19
C SER A 616 18.98 -19.80 -8.02
N THR A 617 19.74 -18.69 -7.95
CA THR A 617 19.19 -17.33 -7.76
C THR A 617 19.44 -16.43 -8.96
N TYR A 618 18.43 -15.61 -9.28
CA TYR A 618 18.47 -14.66 -10.41
C TYR A 618 17.88 -13.30 -10.01
N VAL A 619 18.48 -12.23 -10.51
CA VAL A 619 18.01 -10.84 -10.43
C VAL A 619 17.50 -10.45 -11.81
N ARG A 620 16.25 -9.97 -11.92
CA ARG A 620 15.72 -9.43 -13.18
C ARG A 620 15.05 -8.09 -12.93
N GLU A 621 15.69 -7.05 -13.44
CA GLU A 621 15.27 -5.67 -13.29
C GLU A 621 14.47 -5.18 -14.50
N TYR A 622 13.43 -4.40 -14.24
CA TYR A 622 12.55 -3.84 -15.26
C TYR A 622 12.66 -2.32 -15.22
N ARG A 623 13.43 -1.77 -16.15
CA ARG A 623 13.69 -0.32 -16.22
C ARG A 623 12.40 0.42 -16.55
N HIS A 624 11.91 1.22 -15.60
CA HIS A 624 10.69 2.00 -15.75
C HIS A 624 10.77 2.96 -16.94
N LYS A 625 9.76 2.85 -17.82
CA LYS A 625 9.36 3.91 -18.75
C LYS A 625 7.97 4.43 -18.33
N PRO A 626 7.73 5.75 -18.32
CA PRO A 626 6.38 6.28 -18.18
C PRO A 626 5.55 5.93 -19.42
N PRO A 627 4.22 5.79 -19.32
CA PRO A 627 3.35 5.62 -20.47
C PRO A 627 3.49 6.81 -21.44
N ALA A 628 3.46 6.54 -22.74
CA ALA A 628 3.58 7.53 -23.79
C ALA A 628 2.27 8.33 -24.00
N SER A 629 1.13 7.82 -23.54
CA SER A 629 -0.14 8.55 -23.56
C SER A 629 -1.07 8.17 -22.40
N LEU A 630 -2.01 9.07 -22.07
CA LEU A 630 -3.05 8.82 -21.05
C LEU A 630 -3.97 7.64 -21.43
N LEU A 631 -4.09 7.33 -22.73
CA LEU A 631 -4.89 6.22 -23.27
C LEU A 631 -4.23 4.85 -23.07
N GLU A 632 -2.94 4.82 -22.76
CA GLU A 632 -2.16 3.59 -22.54
C GLU A 632 -2.39 2.99 -21.14
N GLY A 633 -2.96 3.77 -20.21
CA GLY A 633 -3.27 3.33 -18.85
C GLY A 633 -2.00 3.10 -18.00
N ARG A 634 -1.93 1.94 -17.33
CA ARG A 634 -0.71 1.50 -16.63
C ARG A 634 0.32 1.08 -17.69
N GLY A 635 1.37 1.89 -17.87
CA GLY A 635 2.31 1.75 -18.97
C GLY A 635 2.91 0.34 -19.08
N VAL A 636 2.93 -0.20 -20.30
CA VAL A 636 3.34 -1.59 -20.60
C VAL A 636 4.82 -1.91 -20.31
N GLU A 637 5.63 -0.88 -20.06
CA GLU A 637 7.02 -0.96 -19.59
C GLU A 637 7.24 -0.21 -18.26
N SER A 638 6.19 -0.05 -17.44
CA SER A 638 6.31 0.54 -16.11
C SER A 638 7.07 -0.40 -15.16
N GLY A 639 7.97 0.19 -14.37
CA GLY A 639 8.64 -0.45 -13.24
C GLY A 639 8.14 0.04 -11.88
N ALA A 640 6.98 0.69 -11.78
CA ALA A 640 6.45 1.11 -10.48
C ALA A 640 5.89 -0.10 -9.70
N HIS A 641 6.02 -0.10 -8.37
CA HIS A 641 5.89 -1.27 -7.49
C HIS A 641 4.61 -2.11 -7.71
N VAL A 642 3.51 -1.47 -8.08
CA VAL A 642 2.21 -2.11 -8.36
C VAL A 642 1.96 -2.25 -9.88
N ASP A 643 2.41 -1.30 -10.69
CA ASP A 643 2.20 -1.30 -12.15
C ASP A 643 3.10 -2.29 -12.89
N ILE A 644 4.19 -2.75 -12.26
CA ILE A 644 5.08 -3.79 -12.79
C ILE A 644 4.34 -5.11 -13.06
N MET A 645 3.18 -5.33 -12.43
CA MET A 645 2.26 -6.44 -12.72
C MET A 645 1.63 -6.37 -14.13
N GLY A 646 1.66 -5.20 -14.76
CA GLY A 646 1.29 -4.97 -16.16
C GLY A 646 2.48 -4.92 -17.12
N ASN A 647 3.71 -5.06 -16.62
CA ASN A 647 4.92 -4.97 -17.45
C ASN A 647 5.02 -6.18 -18.38
N VAL A 648 5.11 -5.93 -19.69
CA VAL A 648 5.18 -6.96 -20.75
C VAL A 648 6.31 -7.95 -20.50
N GLY A 649 7.51 -7.46 -20.17
CA GLY A 649 8.66 -8.32 -19.91
C GLY A 649 8.49 -9.21 -18.67
N LEU A 650 7.88 -8.67 -17.60
CA LEU A 650 7.63 -9.45 -16.38
C LEU A 650 6.57 -10.53 -16.62
N ILE A 651 5.49 -10.19 -17.32
CA ILE A 651 4.43 -11.14 -17.68
C ILE A 651 5.03 -12.26 -18.52
N GLU A 652 5.87 -11.94 -19.52
CA GLU A 652 6.55 -12.96 -20.33
C GLU A 652 7.46 -13.87 -19.50
N ASP A 653 8.29 -13.30 -18.62
CA ASP A 653 9.22 -14.07 -17.78
C ASP A 653 8.44 -15.02 -16.85
N VAL A 654 7.36 -14.55 -16.21
CA VAL A 654 6.47 -15.41 -15.39
C VAL A 654 5.79 -16.50 -16.23
N MET A 655 5.29 -16.16 -17.42
CA MET A 655 4.61 -17.14 -18.29
C MET A 655 5.56 -18.19 -18.87
N ARG A 656 6.80 -17.84 -19.24
CA ARG A 656 7.79 -18.79 -19.74
C ARG A 656 8.23 -19.77 -18.65
N VAL A 657 8.48 -19.30 -17.42
CA VAL A 657 8.80 -20.18 -16.28
C VAL A 657 7.62 -21.07 -15.89
N ALA A 658 6.39 -20.54 -15.87
CA ALA A 658 5.19 -21.33 -15.61
C ALA A 658 4.94 -22.41 -16.69
N ALA A 659 5.32 -22.15 -17.94
CA ALA A 659 5.33 -23.12 -19.04
C ALA A 659 6.50 -24.12 -19.00
N GLY A 660 7.47 -23.95 -18.10
CA GLY A 660 8.56 -24.91 -17.83
C GLY A 660 9.99 -24.39 -18.02
N ALA A 661 10.19 -23.17 -18.53
CA ALA A 661 11.52 -22.63 -18.78
C ALA A 661 12.33 -22.43 -17.48
N THR A 662 13.64 -22.68 -17.57
CA THR A 662 14.63 -22.36 -16.54
C THR A 662 15.10 -20.90 -16.64
N GLY A 663 15.82 -20.44 -15.62
CA GLY A 663 16.35 -19.07 -15.58
C GLY A 663 17.33 -18.79 -16.70
N LEU A 664 18.14 -19.78 -17.08
CA LEU A 664 19.06 -19.69 -18.23
C LEU A 664 18.30 -19.52 -19.55
N GLU A 665 17.19 -20.24 -19.75
CA GLU A 665 16.39 -20.16 -20.98
C GLU A 665 15.63 -18.84 -21.13
N ILE A 666 15.29 -18.16 -20.02
CA ILE A 666 14.80 -16.76 -20.06
C ILE A 666 15.94 -15.73 -20.06
N GLY A 667 17.20 -16.14 -20.17
CA GLY A 667 18.36 -15.25 -20.33
C GLY A 667 19.05 -14.81 -19.03
N GLY A 668 18.84 -15.52 -17.92
CA GLY A 668 19.60 -15.37 -16.67
C GLY A 668 19.33 -14.06 -15.90
N ASP A 669 20.41 -13.46 -15.39
CA ASP A 669 20.35 -12.17 -14.72
C ASP A 669 20.16 -11.01 -15.72
N ARG A 670 19.27 -10.08 -15.38
CA ARG A 670 19.09 -8.79 -16.07
C ARG A 670 19.25 -7.68 -15.05
N ILE A 671 20.41 -7.03 -15.04
CA ILE A 671 20.76 -5.96 -14.09
C ILE A 671 21.02 -4.65 -14.86
N HIS A 672 20.52 -3.55 -14.32
CA HIS A 672 20.65 -2.19 -14.81
C HIS A 672 21.09 -1.22 -13.69
N SER A 673 20.82 -1.56 -12.43
CA SER A 673 21.18 -0.80 -11.22
C SER A 673 22.60 -1.13 -10.72
N ASP A 674 23.08 -0.35 -9.75
CA ASP A 674 24.33 -0.59 -9.01
C ASP A 674 24.17 -1.64 -7.88
N ILE A 675 23.20 -2.56 -7.97
CA ILE A 675 22.96 -3.56 -6.90
C ILE A 675 24.21 -4.41 -6.59
N VAL A 676 25.01 -4.74 -7.60
CA VAL A 676 26.24 -5.53 -7.43
C VAL A 676 27.23 -4.74 -6.56
N GLY A 677 27.56 -3.50 -6.96
CA GLY A 677 28.48 -2.64 -6.21
C GLY A 677 27.94 -2.23 -4.84
N MET A 678 26.63 -2.04 -4.67
CA MET A 678 25.99 -1.87 -3.36
C MET A 678 26.21 -3.11 -2.49
N SER A 679 26.03 -4.30 -3.06
CA SER A 679 26.19 -5.56 -2.33
C SER A 679 27.66 -5.84 -1.96
N ASP A 680 28.62 -5.49 -2.82
CA ASP A 680 30.06 -5.64 -2.55
C ASP A 680 30.51 -4.77 -1.38
N ARG A 681 30.02 -3.52 -1.34
CA ARG A 681 30.19 -2.59 -0.21
C ARG A 681 29.64 -3.11 1.13
N ILE A 682 28.67 -4.03 1.13
CA ILE A 682 28.14 -4.65 2.35
C ILE A 682 29.07 -5.78 2.81
N ASN A 683 29.75 -5.53 3.93
CA ASN A 683 30.55 -6.53 4.64
C ASN A 683 29.64 -7.41 5.54
N ILE A 684 29.15 -8.50 4.98
CA ILE A 684 28.45 -9.57 5.71
C ILE A 684 29.18 -10.90 5.50
N ARG A 685 29.28 -11.70 6.55
CA ARG A 685 29.78 -13.09 6.45
C ARG A 685 28.73 -13.94 5.76
N LEU A 686 29.04 -14.40 4.55
CA LEU A 686 28.28 -15.42 3.79
C LEU A 686 28.63 -16.85 4.25
#